data_AF-A0A7Y7PCK5-F1
#
_entry.id   AF-A0A7Y7PCK5-F1
#
_cell.length_a   1.000
_cell.length_b   1.000
_cell.length_c   1.000
_cell.angle_alpha   90.00
_cell.angle_beta   90.00
_cell.angle_gamma   90.00
#
_symmetry.space_group_name_H-M   'P 1'
#
loop_
_entity.id
_entity.type
_entity.pdbx_description
1 polymer ?
#
loop_
_entity_poly.entity_id
_entity_poly.type
_entity_poly.pdbx_seq_one_letter_code
_entity_poly.pdbx_strand_id
1 'polypeptide(L)'
;MKKLFLLPIIVLFFYSFAFSQFEHQTLEQFITKRFKDPQGKEINQVVVPGKPPKDYRAPSCYMKSGSVVLNNVPAFSWSFGCSPTAASMAAGYYDNHGYANMYTGPTNGGVMPMTNASWGSVIINGESRDLCPLSATGMNIDGRLTRGHIDDYWILYGNNDPDPYLTNGWVEHEQGECLADYMGSNKSVLGNSDGSTSFVYYTDGSPIYDYSSGEPGYRDGCHGMRLFYQSRGYTVVENYTQLIYGVDGNTLGFTFEQYKNEIDNGRPVLIQVTGHTMLGFGYDDLGSTVYVHDTWDYSNHSMTWGGSYAGLNQWGVTVVQLLSNNSNPVTNFTGSPTTVTAGGNVSFSDLSAGNPTSWAWSFPGGIPATSALRNPVVAYNVPGSYDVSLVATNSNGSTAETKVNYILVSEQSYCHASGACDEYISELHLGNINNLSSCGTNGYTDYTGISTVLVAGQTYTISVVNGNPYTDDQCGVWIDWNKDTDFDDAGEFVTMVNSPGGGPYSATFTVPAGATLGNTRLRARILYSGSIVPCGQVDWGETEDYTVCILPNSTSKVLNLKVFLQGLYIESSGEMSQAKDASGNHFTGTIADQLTVKLTQVSSPFTIIAQVANVNLDKSGNCTAILPSSVNGDYYIVVNHRNSIATWSATPVSFTGDAASYNFTLNNASAYGNNLVLSGTKYCLFGGDVNQDGQVNSLDISAVNTSCLLFSFGYLPQDANGDGIVDYQDLVIVDNNAANMVAIIKP
;
A
#
# COMPACT_ATOMS: atom_id res chain seq x y z
N MET A 1 82.48 -47.97 23.86
CA MET A 1 81.50 -48.23 22.77
C MET A 1 81.35 -46.92 22.00
N LYS A 2 82.22 -46.68 21.01
CA LYS A 2 82.01 -46.83 19.56
C LYS A 2 80.89 -45.94 18.97
N LYS A 3 81.37 -44.90 18.27
CA LYS A 3 80.78 -44.07 17.20
C LYS A 3 79.91 -44.85 16.20
N LEU A 4 78.88 -44.20 15.63
CA LEU A 4 78.58 -44.03 14.19
C LEU A 4 77.23 -43.27 14.05
N PHE A 5 77.20 -42.03 13.52
CA PHE A 5 76.89 -41.67 12.12
C PHE A 5 75.55 -42.17 11.59
N LEU A 6 74.61 -41.27 11.25
CA LEU A 6 74.35 -40.84 9.87
C LEU A 6 73.36 -39.66 9.83
N LEU A 7 73.73 -38.62 9.10
CA LEU A 7 72.84 -37.57 8.56
C LEU A 7 72.51 -37.94 7.09
N PRO A 8 71.74 -37.13 6.35
CA PRO A 8 70.51 -37.40 5.60
C PRO A 8 70.76 -37.83 4.13
N ILE A 9 69.73 -38.14 3.33
CA ILE A 9 69.71 -37.95 1.85
C ILE A 9 68.36 -38.37 1.21
N ILE A 10 67.72 -37.37 0.59
CA ILE A 10 67.05 -37.36 -0.73
C ILE A 10 65.78 -38.20 -0.92
N VAL A 11 64.63 -37.50 -1.06
CA VAL A 11 63.99 -37.25 -2.37
C VAL A 11 63.29 -35.89 -2.31
N LEU A 12 63.89 -34.88 -2.94
CA LEU A 12 63.30 -33.54 -3.11
C LEU A 12 63.62 -33.12 -4.56
N PHE A 13 62.76 -33.56 -5.48
CA PHE A 13 62.58 -33.17 -6.89
C PHE A 13 61.40 -34.05 -7.33
N PHE A 14 60.18 -33.59 -7.54
CA PHE A 14 59.71 -32.58 -8.48
C PHE A 14 58.40 -31.98 -7.93
N TYR A 15 58.32 -30.66 -7.78
CA TYR A 15 57.12 -29.82 -7.96
C TYR A 15 57.48 -28.39 -7.52
N SER A 16 58.53 -27.82 -8.12
CA SER A 16 58.87 -26.40 -7.97
C SER A 16 58.57 -25.68 -9.29
N PHE A 17 57.30 -25.68 -9.71
CA PHE A 17 56.76 -24.83 -10.78
C PHE A 17 55.23 -24.84 -10.66
N ALA A 18 54.68 -24.15 -9.65
CA ALA A 18 53.27 -23.70 -9.58
C ALA A 18 52.92 -22.89 -8.30
N PHE A 19 53.88 -22.29 -7.59
CA PHE A 19 53.59 -21.48 -6.38
C PHE A 19 54.28 -20.10 -6.48
N SER A 20 53.91 -19.30 -7.49
CA SER A 20 54.38 -17.91 -7.58
C SER A 20 53.34 -16.92 -8.11
N GLN A 21 52.04 -17.19 -7.98
CA GLN A 21 50.98 -16.29 -8.46
C GLN A 21 49.96 -15.83 -7.40
N PHE A 22 50.25 -16.02 -6.10
CA PHE A 22 49.25 -15.86 -5.03
C PHE A 22 49.70 -14.97 -3.85
N GLU A 23 50.48 -13.91 -4.09
CA GLU A 23 51.08 -13.05 -3.04
C GLU A 23 50.60 -11.58 -3.02
N HIS A 24 49.59 -11.20 -3.80
CA HIS A 24 49.22 -9.78 -3.93
C HIS A 24 48.31 -9.27 -2.81
N GLN A 25 48.90 -8.94 -1.65
CA GLN A 25 48.23 -8.46 -0.43
C GLN A 25 48.34 -6.94 -0.23
N THR A 26 49.14 -6.25 -1.04
CA THR A 26 49.46 -4.82 -0.87
C THR A 26 49.21 -4.03 -2.14
N LEU A 27 48.89 -2.73 -2.00
CA LEU A 27 48.70 -1.81 -3.11
C LEU A 27 49.93 -1.75 -4.03
N GLU A 28 51.13 -1.81 -3.44
CA GLU A 28 52.42 -1.74 -4.13
C GLU A 28 52.50 -2.66 -5.35
N GLN A 29 51.89 -3.83 -5.25
CA GLN A 29 51.98 -4.87 -6.27
C GLN A 29 51.07 -4.62 -7.48
N PHE A 30 50.10 -3.72 -7.35
CA PHE A 30 49.22 -3.27 -8.42
C PHE A 30 49.69 -1.94 -9.04
N ILE A 31 50.77 -1.35 -8.54
CA ILE A 31 51.37 -0.14 -9.11
C ILE A 31 52.18 -0.53 -10.35
N THR A 32 51.71 -0.12 -11.52
CA THR A 32 52.38 -0.41 -12.80
C THR A 32 53.33 0.71 -13.24
N LYS A 33 53.10 1.92 -12.75
CA LYS A 33 53.92 3.08 -13.10
C LYS A 33 53.98 4.09 -11.96
N ARG A 34 55.16 4.68 -11.78
CA ARG A 34 55.38 5.86 -10.94
C ARG A 34 55.94 6.99 -11.78
N PHE A 35 55.33 8.16 -11.68
CA PHE A 35 55.76 9.33 -12.42
C PHE A 35 55.39 10.60 -11.65
N LYS A 36 55.78 11.75 -12.19
CA LYS A 36 55.46 13.06 -11.60
C LYS A 36 54.56 13.85 -12.54
N ASP A 37 53.64 14.61 -11.96
CA ASP A 37 52.89 15.61 -12.72
C ASP A 37 53.79 16.80 -13.12
N PRO A 38 53.30 17.74 -13.95
CA PRO A 38 54.06 18.92 -14.34
C PRO A 38 54.51 19.82 -13.19
N GLN A 39 53.88 19.70 -12.01
CA GLN A 39 54.20 20.43 -10.79
C GLN A 39 55.21 19.67 -9.89
N GLY A 40 55.64 18.48 -10.31
CA GLY A 40 56.64 17.66 -9.62
C GLY A 40 56.07 16.73 -8.54
N LYS A 41 54.74 16.61 -8.45
CA LYS A 41 54.05 15.78 -7.46
C LYS A 41 54.00 14.31 -7.90
N GLU A 42 54.26 13.41 -6.97
CA GLU A 42 54.36 11.97 -7.25
C GLU A 42 53.00 11.30 -7.45
N ILE A 43 52.88 10.57 -8.56
CA ILE A 43 51.69 9.83 -8.98
C ILE A 43 52.03 8.34 -9.10
N ASN A 44 51.14 7.53 -8.54
CA ASN A 44 51.08 6.09 -8.80
C ASN A 44 49.95 5.80 -9.77
N GLN A 45 50.26 5.08 -10.84
CA GLN A 45 49.25 4.40 -11.63
C GLN A 45 49.05 3.00 -11.07
N VAL A 46 47.82 2.72 -10.67
CA VAL A 46 47.38 1.45 -10.10
C VAL A 46 46.46 0.78 -11.08
N VAL A 47 46.74 -0.48 -11.39
CA VAL A 47 45.87 -1.32 -12.20
C VAL A 47 44.95 -2.12 -11.30
N VAL A 48 43.64 -2.03 -11.54
CA VAL A 48 42.65 -2.89 -10.90
C VAL A 48 42.26 -3.99 -11.88
N PRO A 49 42.63 -5.26 -11.62
CA PRO A 49 42.29 -6.38 -12.48
C PRO A 49 40.78 -6.58 -12.63
N GLY A 50 40.42 -7.29 -13.71
CA GLY A 50 39.03 -7.59 -14.01
C GLY A 50 38.36 -8.53 -13.00
N LYS A 51 39.07 -9.45 -12.34
CA LYS A 51 38.48 -10.44 -11.41
C LYS A 51 39.47 -10.91 -10.32
N PRO A 52 39.10 -10.85 -9.02
CA PRO A 52 39.87 -11.47 -7.93
C PRO A 52 39.70 -13.01 -7.90
N PRO A 53 40.58 -13.77 -7.22
CA PRO A 53 40.51 -15.23 -7.18
C PRO A 53 39.21 -15.79 -6.57
N LYS A 54 38.83 -17.01 -6.97
CA LYS A 54 37.54 -17.64 -6.61
C LYS A 54 37.28 -17.78 -5.09
N ASP A 55 38.32 -17.71 -4.28
CA ASP A 55 38.24 -17.97 -2.84
C ASP A 55 38.03 -16.69 -1.99
N TYR A 56 37.98 -15.50 -2.61
CA TYR A 56 37.89 -14.20 -1.93
C TYR A 56 36.45 -13.62 -1.94
N ARG A 57 35.45 -14.39 -1.51
CA ARG A 57 34.06 -13.90 -1.34
C ARG A 57 33.78 -13.55 0.11
N ALA A 58 33.31 -12.32 0.35
CA ALA A 58 32.71 -12.01 1.65
C ALA A 58 31.34 -12.70 1.74
N PRO A 59 30.88 -13.10 2.93
CA PRO A 59 29.49 -13.51 3.12
C PRO A 59 28.54 -12.38 2.74
N SER A 60 27.42 -12.70 2.09
CA SER A 60 26.32 -11.76 1.92
C SER A 60 25.83 -11.28 3.28
N CYS A 61 25.48 -10.01 3.40
CA CYS A 61 24.96 -9.41 4.62
C CYS A 61 23.55 -8.85 4.42
N TYR A 62 22.81 -8.75 5.52
CA TYR A 62 21.62 -7.92 5.60
C TYR A 62 22.01 -6.55 6.15
N MET A 63 21.37 -5.50 5.63
CA MET A 63 21.55 -4.16 6.15
C MET A 63 20.92 -4.09 7.55
N LYS A 64 21.66 -3.56 8.53
CA LYS A 64 21.15 -3.41 9.89
C LYS A 64 20.06 -2.32 9.94
N SER A 65 19.12 -2.46 10.87
CA SER A 65 18.15 -1.41 11.17
C SER A 65 18.86 -0.12 11.58
N GLY A 66 18.47 1.01 10.97
CA GLY A 66 19.08 2.32 11.21
C GLY A 66 20.28 2.65 10.32
N SER A 67 20.64 1.77 9.37
CA SER A 67 21.67 2.07 8.36
C SER A 67 21.18 3.16 7.40
N VAL A 68 22.11 4.01 6.94
CA VAL A 68 21.84 4.99 5.88
C VAL A 68 22.24 4.38 4.55
N VAL A 69 21.28 4.20 3.66
CA VAL A 69 21.49 3.53 2.37
C VAL A 69 20.78 4.28 1.25
N LEU A 70 21.42 4.33 0.10
CA LEU A 70 20.79 4.79 -1.13
C LEU A 70 19.77 3.74 -1.59
N ASN A 71 18.53 4.17 -1.84
CA ASN A 71 17.50 3.30 -2.37
C ASN A 71 17.71 3.08 -3.87
N ASN A 72 17.20 1.96 -4.40
CA ASN A 72 17.20 1.65 -5.83
C ASN A 72 18.59 1.83 -6.48
N VAL A 73 19.63 1.35 -5.80
CA VAL A 73 20.96 1.21 -6.39
C VAL A 73 20.98 -0.14 -7.11
N PRO A 74 21.31 -0.19 -8.41
CA PRO A 74 21.35 -1.45 -9.12
C PRO A 74 22.47 -2.36 -8.62
N ALA A 75 22.21 -3.67 -8.61
CA ALA A 75 23.17 -4.69 -8.26
C ALA A 75 23.28 -5.71 -9.39
N PHE A 76 24.47 -5.82 -9.96
CA PHE A 76 24.75 -6.67 -11.12
C PHE A 76 25.90 -7.63 -10.82
N SER A 77 25.83 -8.78 -11.48
CA SER A 77 26.92 -9.75 -11.43
C SER A 77 28.04 -9.29 -12.35
N TRP A 78 29.14 -10.03 -12.35
CA TRP A 78 30.31 -9.63 -13.10
C TRP A 78 30.03 -9.84 -14.58
N SER A 79 29.88 -8.74 -15.31
CA SER A 79 29.68 -8.78 -16.75
C SER A 79 31.04 -8.90 -17.46
N PHE A 80 31.91 -7.90 -17.40
CA PHE A 80 33.20 -7.88 -18.13
C PHE A 80 34.25 -6.95 -17.48
N GLY A 81 34.35 -6.96 -16.14
CA GLY A 81 35.30 -6.16 -15.35
C GLY A 81 34.66 -5.51 -14.13
N CYS A 82 35.33 -5.57 -12.96
CA CYS A 82 34.77 -5.06 -11.72
C CYS A 82 34.57 -3.54 -11.74
N SER A 83 35.58 -2.79 -12.19
CA SER A 83 35.54 -1.33 -12.26
C SER A 83 34.44 -0.78 -13.19
N PRO A 84 34.33 -1.20 -14.47
CA PRO A 84 33.25 -0.72 -15.33
C PRO A 84 31.87 -1.21 -14.90
N THR A 85 31.76 -2.38 -14.26
CA THR A 85 30.48 -2.88 -13.72
C THR A 85 30.02 -2.02 -12.52
N ALA A 86 30.90 -1.73 -11.57
CA ALA A 86 30.59 -0.84 -10.45
C ALA A 86 30.25 0.58 -10.92
N ALA A 87 31.01 1.11 -11.90
CA ALA A 87 30.71 2.40 -12.51
C ALA A 87 29.35 2.40 -13.24
N SER A 88 28.96 1.28 -13.85
CA SER A 88 27.65 1.10 -14.49
C SER A 88 26.52 1.03 -13.48
N MET A 89 26.73 0.44 -12.30
CA MET A 89 25.78 0.52 -11.19
C MET A 89 25.59 1.98 -10.74
N ALA A 90 26.66 2.77 -10.66
CA ALA A 90 26.58 4.20 -10.33
C ALA A 90 25.81 5.00 -11.39
N ALA A 91 26.10 4.76 -12.68
CA ALA A 91 25.34 5.37 -13.77
C ALA A 91 23.87 4.93 -13.77
N GLY A 92 23.60 3.65 -13.53
CA GLY A 92 22.24 3.13 -13.39
C GLY A 92 21.47 3.72 -12.21
N TYR A 93 22.16 4.00 -11.10
CA TYR A 93 21.58 4.75 -9.99
C TYR A 93 21.20 6.16 -10.43
N TYR A 94 22.09 6.90 -11.11
CA TYR A 94 21.77 8.24 -11.61
C TYR A 94 20.62 8.22 -12.64
N ASP A 95 20.56 7.24 -13.53
CA ASP A 95 19.46 7.07 -14.50
C ASP A 95 18.10 6.92 -13.79
N ASN A 96 18.07 6.10 -12.73
CA ASN A 96 16.89 5.89 -11.90
C ASN A 96 16.55 7.09 -10.98
N HIS A 97 17.46 8.06 -10.85
CA HIS A 97 17.32 9.23 -9.98
C HIS A 97 17.44 10.55 -10.76
N GLY A 98 16.92 10.57 -11.99
CA GLY A 98 16.61 11.79 -12.77
C GLY A 98 17.65 12.29 -13.73
N TYR A 99 18.67 11.49 -13.97
CA TYR A 99 19.56 11.66 -15.09
C TYR A 99 19.14 10.68 -16.19
N ALA A 100 17.94 10.89 -16.74
CA ALA A 100 17.30 9.95 -17.66
C ALA A 100 18.01 9.83 -19.02
N ASN A 101 18.11 8.60 -19.55
CA ASN A 101 18.75 8.19 -20.80
C ASN A 101 20.25 7.84 -20.68
N MET A 102 20.73 7.48 -19.49
CA MET A 102 22.07 6.89 -19.39
C MET A 102 22.12 5.48 -19.97
N TYR A 103 21.10 4.66 -19.66
CA TYR A 103 21.00 3.24 -19.98
C TYR A 103 20.86 2.93 -21.48
N THR A 104 19.93 3.60 -22.17
CA THR A 104 19.58 3.30 -23.58
C THR A 104 20.38 4.09 -24.61
N GLY A 105 21.52 4.64 -24.23
CA GLY A 105 22.32 5.50 -25.10
C GLY A 105 21.58 6.78 -25.51
N PRO A 106 22.17 7.61 -26.38
CA PRO A 106 21.69 8.98 -26.58
C PRO A 106 20.35 9.11 -27.33
N THR A 107 19.60 8.03 -27.63
CA THR A 107 18.42 8.10 -28.49
C THR A 107 17.27 7.11 -28.21
N ASN A 108 17.09 6.51 -27.01
CA ASN A 108 15.96 5.58 -26.86
C ASN A 108 15.27 5.39 -25.48
N GLY A 109 15.20 6.41 -24.64
CA GLY A 109 14.07 6.64 -23.71
C GLY A 109 13.83 5.66 -22.55
N GLY A 110 14.64 4.62 -22.38
CA GLY A 110 14.45 3.58 -21.36
C GLY A 110 15.17 3.86 -20.04
N VAL A 111 14.67 3.28 -18.95
CA VAL A 111 15.22 3.34 -17.58
C VAL A 111 16.05 2.08 -17.29
N MET A 112 17.19 2.23 -16.62
CA MET A 112 18.08 1.13 -16.21
C MET A 112 17.34 0.09 -15.34
N PRO A 113 17.28 -1.19 -15.75
CA PRO A 113 16.83 -2.30 -14.91
C PRO A 113 17.63 -2.43 -13.61
N MET A 114 16.95 -2.84 -12.54
CA MET A 114 17.53 -2.89 -11.20
C MET A 114 18.32 -4.17 -10.90
N THR A 115 18.16 -5.22 -11.70
CA THR A 115 18.73 -6.56 -11.45
C THR A 115 19.15 -7.23 -12.75
N ASN A 116 19.84 -8.37 -12.63
CA ASN A 116 20.25 -9.16 -13.79
C ASN A 116 19.10 -9.79 -14.59
N ALA A 117 17.86 -9.77 -14.08
CA ALA A 117 16.75 -10.48 -14.71
C ALA A 117 16.38 -9.96 -16.11
N SER A 118 16.70 -8.70 -16.41
CA SER A 118 16.48 -8.08 -17.73
C SER A 118 17.62 -8.34 -18.71
N TRP A 119 18.72 -8.92 -18.24
CA TRP A 119 19.93 -9.17 -19.00
C TRP A 119 19.99 -10.62 -19.46
N GLY A 120 20.31 -10.85 -20.73
CA GLY A 120 20.71 -12.19 -21.19
C GLY A 120 22.05 -12.60 -20.59
N SER A 121 22.44 -13.86 -20.79
CA SER A 121 23.78 -14.35 -20.41
C SER A 121 24.51 -14.99 -21.57
N VAL A 122 25.84 -15.02 -21.48
CA VAL A 122 26.73 -15.74 -22.40
C VAL A 122 27.56 -16.77 -21.64
N ILE A 123 27.80 -17.92 -22.26
CA ILE A 123 28.70 -18.96 -21.72
C ILE A 123 30.04 -18.85 -22.43
N ILE A 124 31.11 -18.59 -21.67
CA ILE A 124 32.48 -18.53 -22.19
C ILE A 124 33.33 -19.46 -21.33
N ASN A 125 34.02 -20.41 -21.98
CA ASN A 125 34.85 -21.44 -21.32
C ASN A 125 34.13 -22.17 -20.16
N GLY A 126 32.83 -22.41 -20.31
CA GLY A 126 32.01 -23.13 -19.32
C GLY A 126 31.48 -22.28 -18.17
N GLU A 127 31.76 -20.98 -18.14
CA GLU A 127 31.25 -20.07 -17.12
C GLU A 127 30.16 -19.12 -17.69
N SER A 128 29.04 -18.99 -16.96
CA SER A 128 27.93 -18.07 -17.32
C SER A 128 28.23 -16.64 -16.89
N ARG A 129 27.88 -15.67 -17.74
CA ARG A 129 28.08 -14.23 -17.53
C ARG A 129 26.87 -13.43 -17.97
N ASP A 130 26.36 -12.57 -17.10
CA ASP A 130 25.22 -11.71 -17.42
C ASP A 130 25.67 -10.49 -18.23
N LEU A 131 24.83 -10.06 -19.17
CA LEU A 131 25.11 -8.94 -20.08
C LEU A 131 24.60 -7.61 -19.51
N CYS A 132 25.45 -6.80 -18.89
CA CYS A 132 25.09 -5.43 -18.48
C CYS A 132 25.49 -4.42 -19.59
N PRO A 133 24.55 -3.86 -20.36
CA PRO A 133 24.82 -3.03 -21.53
C PRO A 133 25.58 -1.73 -21.28
N LEU A 134 25.49 -1.19 -20.07
CA LEU A 134 26.27 -0.01 -19.69
C LEU A 134 27.75 -0.35 -19.55
N SER A 135 28.10 -1.53 -19.02
CA SER A 135 29.50 -1.98 -18.93
C SER A 135 29.94 -2.71 -20.20
N ALA A 136 29.05 -3.34 -20.96
CA ALA A 136 29.34 -3.97 -22.25
C ALA A 136 28.04 -4.20 -23.05
N THR A 137 28.00 -3.77 -24.30
CA THR A 137 26.75 -3.75 -25.11
C THR A 137 26.17 -5.14 -25.43
N GLY A 138 24.84 -5.25 -25.46
CA GLY A 138 24.13 -6.53 -25.68
C GLY A 138 23.03 -6.42 -26.74
N MET A 139 23.08 -7.28 -27.76
CA MET A 139 22.14 -7.27 -28.90
C MET A 139 20.67 -7.28 -28.45
N ASN A 140 19.88 -6.35 -28.99
CA ASN A 140 18.45 -6.11 -28.79
C ASN A 140 18.01 -5.62 -27.41
N ILE A 141 18.85 -5.71 -26.37
CA ILE A 141 18.44 -5.34 -25.00
C ILE A 141 18.61 -3.84 -24.75
N ASP A 142 19.71 -3.27 -25.25
CA ASP A 142 20.01 -1.83 -25.18
C ASP A 142 19.52 -1.06 -26.41
N GLY A 143 18.68 -1.69 -27.23
CA GLY A 143 18.18 -1.14 -28.49
C GLY A 143 19.12 -1.28 -29.69
N ARG A 144 20.30 -1.91 -29.54
CA ARG A 144 21.24 -2.13 -30.65
C ARG A 144 20.95 -3.43 -31.41
N LEU A 145 21.22 -3.43 -32.71
CA LEU A 145 21.01 -4.61 -33.58
C LEU A 145 22.21 -5.57 -33.64
N THR A 146 23.34 -5.18 -33.05
CA THR A 146 24.59 -5.95 -33.04
C THR A 146 25.16 -5.99 -31.62
N ARG A 147 25.94 -7.03 -31.32
CA ARG A 147 26.74 -7.09 -30.08
C ARG A 147 27.98 -6.23 -30.28
N GLY A 148 28.28 -5.34 -29.36
CA GLY A 148 29.54 -4.63 -29.32
C GLY A 148 30.55 -5.22 -28.35
N HIS A 149 31.59 -4.44 -28.06
CA HIS A 149 32.90 -4.95 -27.69
C HIS A 149 32.98 -5.59 -26.30
N ILE A 150 33.86 -6.60 -26.21
CA ILE A 150 34.43 -7.19 -24.99
C ILE A 150 35.91 -7.49 -25.34
N ASP A 151 36.85 -6.57 -25.16
CA ASP A 151 38.28 -6.94 -25.17
C ASP A 151 38.73 -7.41 -23.79
N ASP A 152 39.70 -8.32 -23.83
CA ASP A 152 40.62 -8.66 -22.74
C ASP A 152 39.98 -9.37 -21.56
N TYR A 153 39.38 -10.52 -21.89
CA TYR A 153 38.80 -11.47 -20.96
C TYR A 153 39.88 -12.15 -20.09
N TRP A 154 40.14 -11.62 -18.90
CA TRP A 154 41.01 -12.33 -17.95
C TRP A 154 40.36 -12.59 -16.61
N ILE A 155 40.33 -13.89 -16.31
CA ILE A 155 39.67 -14.48 -15.14
C ILE A 155 40.54 -14.35 -13.88
N LEU A 156 41.84 -14.08 -14.03
CA LEU A 156 42.88 -13.97 -13.00
C LEU A 156 44.08 -13.17 -13.56
N TYR A 157 44.69 -12.30 -12.75
CA TYR A 157 45.93 -11.59 -13.09
C TYR A 157 47.05 -12.59 -13.50
N GLY A 158 47.59 -12.46 -14.71
CA GLY A 158 48.73 -13.25 -15.20
C GLY A 158 48.43 -14.63 -15.85
N ASN A 159 47.21 -14.87 -16.34
CA ASN A 159 46.84 -16.08 -17.09
C ASN A 159 47.12 -15.92 -18.63
N ASN A 160 47.14 -17.01 -19.42
CA ASN A 160 47.45 -17.11 -20.87
C ASN A 160 46.35 -17.78 -21.78
N ASP A 161 45.11 -17.96 -21.29
CA ASP A 161 43.85 -18.15 -22.08
C ASP A 161 43.58 -17.17 -23.27
N PRO A 162 43.03 -17.65 -24.40
CA PRO A 162 42.77 -16.81 -25.57
C PRO A 162 41.56 -15.87 -25.40
N ASP A 163 41.65 -14.69 -26.00
CA ASP A 163 40.58 -13.70 -26.11
C ASP A 163 39.32 -14.29 -26.79
N PRO A 164 38.12 -14.25 -26.15
CA PRO A 164 36.87 -14.75 -26.72
C PRO A 164 36.40 -13.96 -27.95
N TYR A 165 36.86 -12.73 -28.17
CA TYR A 165 36.64 -12.00 -29.42
C TYR A 165 37.26 -12.74 -30.62
N LEU A 166 38.45 -13.32 -30.45
CA LEU A 166 39.14 -14.09 -31.50
C LEU A 166 38.43 -15.41 -31.87
N THR A 167 37.50 -15.90 -31.03
CA THR A 167 36.89 -17.24 -31.21
C THR A 167 35.39 -17.24 -31.52
N ASN A 168 34.64 -16.16 -31.25
CA ASN A 168 33.16 -16.15 -31.33
C ASN A 168 32.52 -15.18 -32.35
N GLY A 169 33.29 -14.48 -33.18
CA GLY A 169 32.76 -13.72 -34.33
C GLY A 169 31.96 -12.44 -33.99
N TRP A 170 32.33 -11.74 -32.91
CA TRP A 170 31.72 -10.45 -32.54
C TRP A 170 32.35 -9.33 -33.38
N VAL A 171 31.57 -8.31 -33.77
CA VAL A 171 32.08 -7.17 -34.55
C VAL A 171 32.40 -6.04 -33.58
N GLU A 172 33.56 -5.40 -33.75
CA GLU A 172 33.95 -4.23 -32.96
C GLU A 172 33.01 -3.06 -33.31
N HIS A 173 32.47 -2.41 -32.28
CA HIS A 173 31.65 -1.21 -32.41
C HIS A 173 32.53 0.05 -32.37
N GLU A 174 31.99 1.22 -32.75
CA GLU A 174 32.78 2.46 -32.72
C GLU A 174 33.14 2.84 -31.27
N GLN A 175 34.30 3.46 -31.08
CA GLN A 175 34.77 3.86 -29.75
C GLN A 175 33.78 4.82 -29.06
N GLY A 176 33.47 4.55 -27.80
CA GLY A 176 32.66 5.45 -26.95
C GLY A 176 31.18 5.07 -26.90
N GLU A 177 30.87 3.78 -27.09
CA GLU A 177 29.51 3.28 -27.11
C GLU A 177 29.04 2.77 -25.74
N CYS A 178 29.94 2.25 -24.91
CA CYS A 178 29.67 1.82 -23.54
C CYS A 178 30.67 2.40 -22.51
N LEU A 179 30.36 2.31 -21.22
CA LEU A 179 31.17 2.88 -20.16
C LEU A 179 32.56 2.21 -20.05
N ALA A 180 32.67 0.91 -20.32
CA ALA A 180 33.98 0.24 -20.35
C ALA A 180 34.91 0.82 -21.42
N ASP A 181 34.39 1.19 -22.59
CA ASP A 181 35.17 1.84 -23.67
C ASP A 181 35.79 3.16 -23.20
N TYR A 182 35.02 3.92 -22.44
CA TYR A 182 35.48 5.19 -21.89
C TYR A 182 36.51 4.97 -20.80
N MET A 183 36.27 4.02 -19.89
CA MET A 183 37.16 3.68 -18.77
C MET A 183 38.44 2.95 -19.18
N GLY A 184 38.56 2.54 -20.45
CA GLY A 184 39.77 1.95 -21.00
C GLY A 184 40.01 0.52 -20.54
N SER A 185 38.96 -0.19 -20.13
CA SER A 185 39.03 -1.59 -19.69
C SER A 185 39.30 -2.56 -20.86
N ASN A 186 39.23 -2.08 -22.11
CA ASN A 186 39.07 -2.90 -23.30
C ASN A 186 40.08 -2.53 -24.42
N LYS A 187 41.36 -2.29 -24.12
CA LYS A 187 42.31 -1.79 -25.13
C LYS A 187 43.69 -2.44 -25.10
N SER A 188 43.79 -3.59 -25.75
CA SER A 188 45.05 -4.20 -26.22
C SER A 188 45.97 -3.19 -26.93
N VAL A 189 45.42 -2.29 -27.76
CA VAL A 189 46.18 -1.26 -28.50
C VAL A 189 46.80 -0.18 -27.60
N LEU A 190 46.29 -0.01 -26.37
CA LEU A 190 46.88 0.90 -25.36
C LEU A 190 47.82 0.16 -24.39
N GLY A 191 48.13 -1.11 -24.63
CA GLY A 191 48.97 -1.93 -23.76
C GLY A 191 48.25 -2.43 -22.51
N ASN A 192 46.91 -2.39 -22.49
CA ASN A 192 46.09 -3.06 -21.48
C ASN A 192 45.84 -4.49 -21.98
N SER A 193 46.28 -5.50 -21.22
CA SER A 193 46.26 -6.90 -21.69
C SER A 193 45.22 -7.76 -20.98
N ASP A 194 44.43 -7.22 -20.03
CA ASP A 194 43.73 -8.06 -19.05
C ASP A 194 42.36 -7.59 -18.52
N GLY A 195 41.62 -6.75 -19.25
CA GLY A 195 40.28 -6.32 -18.82
C GLY A 195 40.33 -5.39 -17.59
N SER A 196 41.54 -4.98 -17.22
CA SER A 196 41.82 -4.19 -16.04
C SER A 196 41.54 -2.72 -16.29
N THR A 197 41.33 -1.97 -15.22
CA THR A 197 41.16 -0.52 -15.31
C THR A 197 42.29 0.15 -14.55
N SER A 198 43.03 1.02 -15.24
CA SER A 198 44.04 1.85 -14.61
C SER A 198 43.40 3.05 -13.93
N PHE A 199 43.83 3.37 -12.72
CA PHE A 199 43.51 4.60 -12.01
C PHE A 199 44.81 5.25 -11.54
N VAL A 200 44.83 6.57 -11.44
CA VAL A 200 45.99 7.32 -10.95
C VAL A 200 45.71 7.94 -9.59
N TYR A 201 46.74 8.05 -8.74
CA TYR A 201 46.64 8.57 -7.39
C TYR A 201 47.89 9.34 -6.99
N TYR A 202 47.73 10.46 -6.29
CA TYR A 202 48.86 11.12 -5.64
C TYR A 202 49.29 10.36 -4.39
N THR A 203 50.61 10.20 -4.21
CA THR A 203 51.18 9.46 -3.06
C THR A 203 50.94 10.14 -1.72
N ASP A 204 50.70 11.46 -1.70
CA ASP A 204 50.37 12.21 -0.49
C ASP A 204 48.90 12.07 -0.05
N GLY A 205 48.08 11.36 -0.85
CA GLY A 205 46.66 11.12 -0.58
C GLY A 205 45.73 12.28 -0.98
N SER A 206 46.25 13.35 -1.56
CA SER A 206 45.39 14.40 -2.12
C SER A 206 44.53 13.89 -3.29
N PRO A 207 43.35 14.49 -3.54
CA PRO A 207 42.52 14.11 -4.68
C PRO A 207 43.21 14.50 -5.99
N ILE A 208 43.10 13.61 -6.99
CA ILE A 208 43.52 13.90 -8.35
C ILE A 208 42.28 14.03 -9.23
N TYR A 209 41.98 15.28 -9.59
CA TYR A 209 40.84 15.61 -10.43
C TYR A 209 41.21 15.38 -11.89
N ASP A 210 40.43 14.53 -12.55
CA ASP A 210 40.37 14.39 -14.00
C ASP A 210 41.74 14.52 -14.71
N TYR A 211 42.66 13.62 -14.35
CA TYR A 211 44.04 13.69 -14.80
C TYR A 211 44.11 13.68 -16.34
N SER A 212 44.51 14.82 -16.94
CA SER A 212 44.77 14.90 -18.38
C SER A 212 46.01 15.74 -18.69
N SER A 213 46.78 15.27 -19.66
CA SER A 213 47.78 16.07 -20.41
C SER A 213 47.30 16.25 -21.86
N GLY A 214 46.01 16.55 -22.03
CA GLY A 214 45.26 16.56 -23.31
C GLY A 214 44.39 15.30 -23.49
N GLU A 215 43.62 15.19 -24.59
CA GLU A 215 43.00 13.92 -25.05
C GLU A 215 44.11 12.99 -25.57
N PRO A 216 44.48 11.89 -24.88
CA PRO A 216 45.66 11.12 -25.24
C PRO A 216 45.33 9.64 -25.49
N GLY A 217 46.28 8.92 -26.09
CA GLY A 217 46.31 7.44 -26.08
C GLY A 217 46.54 6.83 -24.68
N TYR A 218 46.02 7.44 -23.62
CA TYR A 218 46.12 6.96 -22.24
C TYR A 218 44.91 7.48 -21.42
N ARG A 219 43.87 6.64 -21.28
CA ARG A 219 42.66 6.94 -20.49
C ARG A 219 42.72 6.16 -19.19
N ASP A 220 42.49 6.82 -18.05
CA ASP A 220 42.28 6.16 -16.77
C ASP A 220 40.77 6.03 -16.48
N GLY A 221 40.41 5.17 -15.53
CA GLY A 221 39.02 4.88 -15.21
C GLY A 221 38.27 6.11 -14.72
N CYS A 222 38.95 7.03 -14.02
CA CYS A 222 38.34 8.27 -13.55
C CYS A 222 37.96 9.19 -14.72
N HIS A 223 38.89 9.50 -15.62
CA HIS A 223 38.64 10.32 -16.80
C HIS A 223 37.57 9.70 -17.71
N GLY A 224 37.61 8.37 -17.87
CA GLY A 224 36.61 7.63 -18.64
C GLY A 224 35.18 7.82 -18.14
N MET A 225 34.96 7.71 -16.82
CA MET A 225 33.63 7.93 -16.24
C MET A 225 33.08 9.32 -16.58
N ARG A 226 33.92 10.37 -16.47
CA ARG A 226 33.50 11.73 -16.85
C ARG A 226 33.07 11.81 -18.31
N LEU A 227 33.92 11.31 -19.23
CA LEU A 227 33.64 11.36 -20.66
C LEU A 227 32.34 10.62 -20.99
N PHE A 228 32.09 9.48 -20.34
CA PHE A 228 30.84 8.74 -20.50
C PHE A 228 29.63 9.60 -20.11
N TYR A 229 29.60 10.20 -18.92
CA TYR A 229 28.48 11.05 -18.51
C TYR A 229 28.29 12.27 -19.43
N GLN A 230 29.38 12.89 -19.87
CA GLN A 230 29.34 14.01 -20.81
C GLN A 230 28.82 13.60 -22.20
N SER A 231 29.13 12.38 -22.67
CA SER A 231 28.57 11.83 -23.91
C SER A 231 27.05 11.63 -23.87
N ARG A 232 26.47 11.54 -22.65
CA ARG A 232 25.02 11.46 -22.42
C ARG A 232 24.38 12.84 -22.19
N GLY A 233 25.13 13.92 -22.36
CA GLY A 233 24.63 15.29 -22.24
C GLY A 233 24.63 15.84 -20.80
N TYR A 234 25.24 15.14 -19.84
CA TYR A 234 25.31 15.63 -18.46
C TYR A 234 26.58 16.45 -18.22
N THR A 235 26.46 17.42 -17.30
CA THR A 235 27.61 18.16 -16.81
C THR A 235 28.17 17.45 -15.59
N VAL A 236 29.44 17.06 -15.63
CA VAL A 236 30.20 16.54 -14.48
C VAL A 236 30.86 17.72 -13.78
N VAL A 237 30.53 17.94 -12.51
CA VAL A 237 31.03 19.08 -11.72
C VAL A 237 32.20 18.70 -10.82
N GLU A 238 32.24 17.46 -10.36
CA GLU A 238 33.41 16.88 -9.68
C GLU A 238 33.66 15.46 -10.19
N ASN A 239 34.93 15.10 -10.38
CA ASN A 239 35.35 13.75 -10.74
C ASN A 239 36.81 13.56 -10.36
N TYR A 240 37.09 12.68 -9.42
CA TYR A 240 38.45 12.46 -8.92
C TYR A 240 38.65 11.07 -8.34
N THR A 241 39.90 10.63 -8.32
CA THR A 241 40.39 9.51 -7.53
C THR A 241 41.15 10.00 -6.31
N GLN A 242 41.11 9.23 -5.23
CA GLN A 242 41.87 9.57 -4.02
C GLN A 242 42.21 8.31 -3.23
N LEU A 243 43.42 8.24 -2.68
CA LEU A 243 43.75 7.21 -1.70
C LEU A 243 42.95 7.47 -0.43
N ILE A 244 42.53 6.42 0.28
CA ILE A 244 41.92 6.63 1.60
C ILE A 244 42.96 7.08 2.62
N TYR A 245 42.52 7.78 3.67
CA TYR A 245 43.42 8.30 4.71
C TYR A 245 44.26 7.19 5.36
N GLY A 246 45.58 7.41 5.45
CA GLY A 246 46.54 6.53 6.13
C GLY A 246 47.14 5.42 5.27
N VAL A 247 46.69 5.24 4.02
CA VAL A 247 47.27 4.28 3.08
C VAL A 247 48.64 4.78 2.59
N ASP A 248 49.63 3.88 2.56
CA ASP A 248 51.01 4.17 2.18
C ASP A 248 51.63 5.37 2.92
N GLY A 249 51.18 5.63 4.16
CA GLY A 249 51.67 6.73 4.99
C GLY A 249 51.18 8.13 4.55
N ASN A 250 50.15 8.18 3.70
CA ASN A 250 49.55 9.45 3.28
C ASN A 250 48.90 10.22 4.45
N THR A 251 48.73 11.53 4.27
CA THR A 251 48.17 12.42 5.32
C THR A 251 46.94 13.20 4.89
N LEU A 252 46.54 13.12 3.61
CA LEU A 252 45.42 13.88 3.04
C LEU A 252 44.28 13.00 2.48
N GLY A 253 44.37 11.68 2.61
CA GLY A 253 43.45 10.73 1.97
C GLY A 253 41.98 10.89 2.31
N PHE A 254 41.11 10.27 1.50
CA PHE A 254 39.66 10.30 1.64
C PHE A 254 39.22 9.58 2.92
N THR A 255 38.36 10.22 3.70
CA THR A 255 37.95 9.78 5.04
C THR A 255 36.56 9.14 5.03
N PHE A 256 36.24 8.39 6.10
CA PHE A 256 34.89 7.84 6.28
C PHE A 256 33.82 8.92 6.36
N GLU A 257 34.14 10.07 6.96
CA GLU A 257 33.18 11.18 7.06
C GLU A 257 32.87 11.78 5.68
N GLN A 258 33.88 11.88 4.80
CA GLN A 258 33.64 12.28 3.41
C GLN A 258 32.81 11.24 2.65
N TYR A 259 33.04 9.94 2.89
CA TYR A 259 32.19 8.88 2.32
C TYR A 259 30.74 9.03 2.75
N LYS A 260 30.48 9.25 4.04
CA LYS A 260 29.12 9.51 4.55
C LYS A 260 28.48 10.71 3.86
N ASN A 261 29.21 11.81 3.75
CA ASN A 261 28.72 13.01 3.07
C ASN A 261 28.35 12.73 1.60
N GLU A 262 29.09 11.88 0.88
CA GLU A 262 28.70 11.45 -0.47
C GLU A 262 27.36 10.69 -0.46
N ILE A 263 27.23 9.69 0.41
CA ILE A 263 26.00 8.89 0.54
C ILE A 263 24.80 9.75 0.96
N ASP A 264 24.96 10.64 1.94
CA ASP A 264 23.89 11.52 2.42
C ASP A 264 23.38 12.48 1.34
N ASN A 265 24.23 12.82 0.36
CA ASN A 265 23.86 13.64 -0.77
C ASN A 265 23.44 12.83 -2.01
N GLY A 266 23.16 11.53 -1.88
CA GLY A 266 22.67 10.72 -2.99
C GLY A 266 23.76 10.38 -4.00
N ARG A 267 25.03 10.23 -3.58
CA ARG A 267 26.14 9.96 -4.50
C ARG A 267 26.84 8.66 -4.13
N PRO A 268 26.64 7.57 -4.88
CA PRO A 268 27.35 6.34 -4.62
C PRO A 268 28.84 6.51 -4.98
N VAL A 269 29.72 5.77 -4.28
CA VAL A 269 31.17 5.91 -4.40
C VAL A 269 31.78 4.59 -4.84
N LEU A 270 32.66 4.63 -5.83
CA LEU A 270 33.42 3.44 -6.20
C LEU A 270 34.47 3.17 -5.13
N ILE A 271 34.44 1.97 -4.56
CA ILE A 271 35.35 1.51 -3.53
C ILE A 271 36.38 0.60 -4.18
N GLN A 272 37.66 0.98 -4.10
CA GLN A 272 38.77 0.12 -4.53
C GLN A 272 39.38 -0.63 -3.34
N VAL A 273 39.45 -1.95 -3.49
CA VAL A 273 40.21 -2.84 -2.61
C VAL A 273 41.30 -3.53 -3.43
N THR A 274 42.27 -4.16 -2.76
CA THR A 274 43.40 -4.82 -3.44
C THR A 274 42.89 -5.83 -4.47
N GLY A 275 43.01 -5.51 -5.76
CA GLY A 275 42.58 -6.37 -6.85
C GLY A 275 41.08 -6.38 -7.22
N HIS A 276 40.24 -5.50 -6.64
CA HIS A 276 38.78 -5.50 -6.90
C HIS A 276 38.15 -4.10 -6.79
N THR A 277 36.99 -3.90 -7.42
CA THR A 277 36.18 -2.67 -7.31
C THR A 277 34.71 -2.98 -7.10
N MET A 278 34.09 -2.25 -6.17
CA MET A 278 32.68 -2.40 -5.78
C MET A 278 32.00 -1.04 -5.72
N LEU A 279 30.67 -1.02 -5.69
CA LEU A 279 29.91 0.21 -5.49
C LEU A 279 29.49 0.32 -4.02
N GLY A 280 30.02 1.32 -3.32
CA GLY A 280 29.54 1.69 -1.99
C GLY A 280 28.27 2.52 -2.09
N PHE A 281 27.24 2.12 -1.34
CA PHE A 281 25.91 2.73 -1.42
C PHE A 281 25.27 3.02 -0.06
N GLY A 282 25.96 2.74 1.04
CA GLY A 282 25.43 2.99 2.37
C GLY A 282 26.44 2.78 3.48
N TYR A 283 26.05 3.16 4.70
CA TYR A 283 26.88 2.99 5.89
C TYR A 283 26.07 2.74 7.16
N ASP A 284 26.77 2.29 8.19
CA ASP A 284 26.34 2.27 9.59
C ASP A 284 27.47 2.87 10.44
N ASP A 285 27.14 3.85 11.29
CA ASP A 285 28.09 4.54 12.16
C ASP A 285 28.73 3.59 13.18
N LEU A 286 28.02 2.52 13.57
CA LEU A 286 28.54 1.54 14.50
C LEU A 286 29.64 0.69 13.84
N GLY A 287 30.89 1.01 14.17
CA GLY A 287 32.07 0.31 13.67
C GLY A 287 32.54 0.77 12.29
N SER A 288 32.11 1.96 11.85
CA SER A 288 32.46 2.54 10.55
C SER A 288 32.20 1.58 9.39
N THR A 289 31.01 0.97 9.39
CA THR A 289 30.64 -0.06 8.42
C THR A 289 30.18 0.59 7.12
N VAL A 290 30.62 0.04 6.00
CA VAL A 290 30.25 0.44 4.64
C VAL A 290 29.49 -0.71 4.00
N TYR A 291 28.36 -0.42 3.38
CA TYR A 291 27.59 -1.37 2.57
C TYR A 291 27.95 -1.22 1.10
N VAL A 292 28.23 -2.34 0.45
CA VAL A 292 28.66 -2.41 -0.94
C VAL A 292 27.83 -3.40 -1.73
N HIS A 293 27.57 -3.10 -2.99
CA HIS A 293 27.18 -4.10 -3.97
C HIS A 293 28.45 -4.73 -4.53
N ASP A 294 28.58 -6.05 -4.34
CA ASP A 294 29.66 -6.78 -4.97
C ASP A 294 29.33 -7.00 -6.44
N THR A 295 30.31 -6.67 -7.29
CA THR A 295 30.21 -6.84 -8.74
C THR A 295 30.29 -8.30 -9.14
N TRP A 296 30.53 -9.25 -8.23
CA TRP A 296 30.65 -10.67 -8.58
C TRP A 296 29.35 -11.47 -8.43
N ASP A 297 28.68 -11.30 -7.30
CA ASP A 297 27.55 -12.14 -6.93
C ASP A 297 26.26 -11.36 -6.70
N TYR A 298 26.24 -10.09 -7.14
CA TYR A 298 25.10 -9.16 -7.11
C TYR A 298 24.47 -8.99 -5.71
N SER A 299 25.11 -9.50 -4.65
CA SER A 299 24.56 -9.48 -3.30
C SER A 299 25.11 -8.31 -2.49
N ASN A 300 24.43 -8.03 -1.38
CA ASN A 300 24.84 -6.98 -0.46
C ASN A 300 25.94 -7.51 0.45
N HIS A 301 27.01 -6.73 0.62
CA HIS A 301 28.06 -7.03 1.57
C HIS A 301 28.39 -5.82 2.43
N SER A 302 29.18 -6.07 3.47
CA SER A 302 29.65 -5.04 4.40
C SER A 302 31.14 -5.20 4.67
N MET A 303 31.82 -4.08 4.86
CA MET A 303 33.21 -4.03 5.34
C MET A 303 33.40 -2.83 6.27
N THR A 304 34.39 -2.87 7.16
CA THR A 304 34.81 -1.68 7.92
C THR A 304 35.59 -0.75 7.01
N TRP A 305 35.33 0.56 7.07
CA TRP A 305 36.09 1.58 6.34
C TRP A 305 37.58 1.51 6.68
N GLY A 306 38.42 1.49 5.65
CA GLY A 306 39.87 1.27 5.77
C GLY A 306 40.28 -0.14 6.19
N GLY A 307 39.32 -1.06 6.34
CA GLY A 307 39.53 -2.47 6.60
C GLY A 307 39.72 -3.27 5.31
N SER A 308 39.16 -4.48 5.27
CA SER A 308 39.26 -5.36 4.12
C SER A 308 37.92 -6.02 3.75
N TYR A 309 37.76 -6.30 2.46
CA TYR A 309 36.70 -7.13 1.90
C TYR A 309 37.27 -8.52 1.59
N ALA A 310 36.83 -9.55 2.31
CA ALA A 310 37.36 -10.92 2.18
C ALA A 310 38.91 -11.02 2.27
N GLY A 311 39.56 -10.12 3.02
CA GLY A 311 41.03 -10.05 3.12
C GLY A 311 41.70 -9.14 2.09
N LEU A 312 40.95 -8.51 1.18
CA LEU A 312 41.43 -7.51 0.24
C LEU A 312 41.30 -6.11 0.88
N ASN A 313 42.43 -5.46 1.17
CA ASN A 313 42.43 -4.18 1.88
C ASN A 313 41.86 -3.05 1.03
N GLN A 314 41.06 -2.17 1.62
CA GLN A 314 40.62 -0.93 0.98
C GLN A 314 41.81 0.03 0.86
N TRP A 315 41.95 0.66 -0.30
CA TRP A 315 43.08 1.56 -0.53
C TRP A 315 42.72 2.85 -1.28
N GLY A 316 41.61 2.88 -2.01
CA GLY A 316 41.21 4.06 -2.79
C GLY A 316 39.71 4.20 -2.98
N VAL A 317 39.32 5.39 -3.45
CA VAL A 317 37.99 5.68 -3.98
C VAL A 317 38.05 6.40 -5.32
N THR A 318 36.94 6.30 -6.07
CA THR A 318 36.61 7.23 -7.16
C THR A 318 35.25 7.86 -6.88
N VAL A 319 35.22 9.19 -6.95
CA VAL A 319 34.01 10.01 -6.74
C VAL A 319 33.67 10.72 -8.04
N VAL A 320 32.37 10.72 -8.38
CA VAL A 320 31.83 11.48 -9.51
C VAL A 320 30.55 12.19 -9.09
N GLN A 321 30.47 13.47 -9.40
CA GLN A 321 29.32 14.33 -9.15
C GLN A 321 28.83 14.93 -10.46
N LEU A 322 27.55 14.72 -10.74
CA LEU A 322 26.85 15.39 -11.82
C LEU A 322 26.22 16.68 -11.32
N LEU A 323 26.13 17.69 -12.19
CA LEU A 323 25.36 18.91 -11.91
C LEU A 323 23.92 18.49 -11.62
N SER A 324 23.41 18.84 -10.43
CA SER A 324 22.04 18.53 -10.06
C SER A 324 21.08 19.12 -11.07
N ASN A 325 20.14 18.31 -11.57
CA ASN A 325 19.08 18.75 -12.47
C ASN A 325 18.09 19.62 -11.65
N ASN A 326 18.45 20.88 -11.40
CA ASN A 326 17.71 21.86 -10.59
C ASN A 326 16.50 22.43 -11.36
N SER A 327 15.63 21.57 -11.84
CA SER A 327 14.35 21.99 -12.42
C SER A 327 13.19 21.57 -11.53
N ASN A 328 12.15 22.39 -11.50
CA ASN A 328 10.84 21.93 -11.04
C ASN A 328 10.44 20.66 -11.83
N PRO A 329 9.60 19.79 -11.27
CA PRO A 329 9.07 18.67 -12.03
C PRO A 329 8.38 19.18 -13.30
N VAL A 330 8.37 18.39 -14.37
CA VAL A 330 7.49 18.65 -15.53
C VAL A 330 6.38 17.62 -15.44
N THR A 331 5.23 18.03 -14.90
CA THR A 331 4.14 17.10 -14.60
C THR A 331 3.52 16.54 -15.86
N ASN A 332 3.38 15.22 -15.94
CA ASN A 332 2.70 14.51 -17.02
C ASN A 332 2.17 13.17 -16.52
N PHE A 333 1.11 12.65 -17.13
CA PHE A 333 0.53 11.36 -16.76
C PHE A 333 -0.26 10.71 -17.90
N THR A 334 -0.66 9.45 -17.69
CA THR A 334 -1.63 8.74 -18.53
C THR A 334 -2.64 7.97 -17.67
N GLY A 335 -3.80 7.64 -18.24
CA GLY A 335 -4.84 6.79 -17.66
C GLY A 335 -5.27 5.72 -18.67
N SER A 336 -5.52 4.50 -18.20
CA SER A 336 -5.97 3.39 -19.04
C SER A 336 -6.96 2.48 -18.32
N PRO A 337 -8.13 2.18 -18.92
CA PRO A 337 -8.69 2.80 -20.14
C PRO A 337 -9.21 4.22 -19.88
N THR A 338 -9.34 5.05 -20.92
CA THR A 338 -9.95 6.40 -20.82
C THR A 338 -11.46 6.41 -21.05
N THR A 339 -12.04 5.25 -21.39
CA THR A 339 -13.48 5.06 -21.53
C THR A 339 -13.90 3.84 -20.75
N VAL A 340 -14.86 4.02 -19.85
CA VAL A 340 -15.41 2.97 -18.99
C VAL A 340 -16.92 3.10 -18.93
N THR A 341 -17.62 2.04 -18.54
CA THR A 341 -19.00 2.13 -18.06
C THR A 341 -19.00 2.58 -16.60
N ALA A 342 -20.13 3.12 -16.12
CA ALA A 342 -20.30 3.37 -14.69
C ALA A 342 -19.91 2.12 -13.87
N GLY A 343 -19.15 2.31 -12.79
CA GLY A 343 -18.55 1.24 -11.97
C GLY A 343 -17.17 0.80 -12.43
N GLY A 344 -16.72 1.21 -13.61
CA GLY A 344 -15.42 0.83 -14.16
C GLY A 344 -14.22 1.51 -13.49
N ASN A 345 -13.07 0.83 -13.54
CA ASN A 345 -11.81 1.30 -12.98
C ASN A 345 -10.87 1.85 -14.06
N VAL A 346 -10.15 2.92 -13.73
CA VAL A 346 -9.07 3.49 -14.53
C VAL A 346 -7.76 3.42 -13.74
N SER A 347 -6.73 2.86 -14.37
CA SER A 347 -5.37 2.83 -13.82
C SER A 347 -4.58 4.04 -14.33
N PHE A 348 -4.05 4.85 -13.42
CA PHE A 348 -3.23 6.02 -13.76
C PHE A 348 -1.74 5.73 -13.58
N SER A 349 -0.92 6.34 -14.44
CA SER A 349 0.54 6.25 -14.36
C SER A 349 1.17 7.63 -14.49
N ASP A 350 2.05 7.94 -13.54
CA ASP A 350 2.88 9.15 -13.55
C ASP A 350 3.98 9.05 -14.62
N LEU A 351 4.11 10.10 -15.44
CA LEU A 351 5.14 10.26 -16.47
C LEU A 351 5.95 11.55 -16.27
N SER A 352 5.89 12.13 -15.07
CA SER A 352 6.48 13.43 -14.78
C SER A 352 8.01 13.37 -14.79
N ALA A 353 8.66 14.36 -15.42
CA ALA A 353 10.11 14.52 -15.41
C ALA A 353 10.57 15.35 -14.19
N GLY A 354 11.89 15.40 -13.93
CA GLY A 354 12.45 16.25 -12.87
C GLY A 354 12.33 15.67 -11.45
N ASN A 355 12.30 14.35 -11.28
CA ASN A 355 12.33 13.66 -9.98
C ASN A 355 11.30 14.13 -8.95
N PRO A 356 10.00 14.05 -9.26
CA PRO A 356 9.01 14.27 -8.22
C PRO A 356 9.19 13.25 -7.08
N THR A 357 9.20 13.76 -5.86
CA THR A 357 9.25 12.99 -4.61
C THR A 357 7.87 12.85 -3.97
N SER A 358 6.87 13.61 -4.43
CA SER A 358 5.48 13.47 -4.00
C SER A 358 4.49 13.83 -5.11
N TRP A 359 3.30 13.21 -5.03
CA TRP A 359 2.20 13.36 -5.98
C TRP A 359 0.94 13.77 -5.23
N ALA A 360 0.17 14.67 -5.82
CA ALA A 360 -1.18 14.99 -5.35
C ALA A 360 -2.13 14.92 -6.54
N TRP A 361 -2.88 13.82 -6.60
CA TRP A 361 -3.88 13.58 -7.62
C TRP A 361 -5.25 14.13 -7.22
N SER A 362 -6.01 14.60 -8.20
CA SER A 362 -7.43 14.93 -8.08
C SER A 362 -8.22 14.24 -9.19
N PHE A 363 -9.21 13.48 -8.76
CA PHE A 363 -10.16 12.73 -9.59
C PHE A 363 -11.58 13.16 -9.24
N PRO A 364 -12.06 14.34 -9.68
CA PRO A 364 -13.46 14.72 -9.54
C PRO A 364 -14.38 13.58 -10.01
N GLY A 365 -15.33 13.17 -9.18
CA GLY A 365 -16.25 12.06 -9.47
C GLY A 365 -15.67 10.64 -9.36
N GLY A 366 -14.37 10.50 -9.12
CA GLY A 366 -13.70 9.22 -8.91
C GLY A 366 -13.65 8.81 -7.44
N ILE A 367 -13.48 7.50 -7.19
CA ILE A 367 -13.27 6.92 -5.87
C ILE A 367 -11.96 6.12 -5.87
N PRO A 368 -10.93 6.56 -5.12
CA PRO A 368 -10.90 7.76 -4.27
C PRO A 368 -10.84 9.07 -5.09
N ALA A 369 -11.37 10.16 -4.53
CA ALA A 369 -11.39 11.48 -5.20
C ALA A 369 -10.01 12.18 -5.24
N THR A 370 -9.06 11.72 -4.41
CA THR A 370 -7.67 12.18 -4.38
C THR A 370 -6.74 11.02 -4.08
N SER A 371 -5.46 11.15 -4.43
CA SER A 371 -4.44 10.16 -4.08
C SER A 371 -3.05 10.78 -3.94
N ALA A 372 -2.22 10.20 -3.09
CA ALA A 372 -0.80 10.51 -2.97
C ALA A 372 0.11 9.41 -3.55
N LEU A 373 -0.49 8.33 -4.07
CA LEU A 373 0.25 7.25 -4.72
C LEU A 373 0.78 7.73 -6.07
N ARG A 374 1.95 7.25 -6.47
CA ARG A 374 2.51 7.52 -7.80
C ARG A 374 1.61 7.02 -8.93
N ASN A 375 1.07 5.80 -8.79
CA ASN A 375 0.23 5.13 -9.79
C ASN A 375 -1.08 4.62 -9.15
N PRO A 376 -2.10 5.47 -8.98
CA PRO A 376 -3.37 5.07 -8.35
C PRO A 376 -4.33 4.36 -9.34
N VAL A 377 -5.27 3.60 -8.77
CA VAL A 377 -6.44 3.05 -9.48
C VAL A 377 -7.68 3.73 -8.93
N VAL A 378 -8.60 4.17 -9.81
CA VAL A 378 -9.77 4.98 -9.45
C VAL A 378 -11.01 4.41 -10.12
N ALA A 379 -12.07 4.21 -9.34
CA ALA A 379 -13.39 3.80 -9.83
C ALA A 379 -14.23 5.03 -10.19
N TYR A 380 -14.99 4.97 -11.29
CA TYR A 380 -15.95 6.01 -11.66
C TYR A 380 -17.36 5.43 -11.75
N ASN A 381 -18.22 5.79 -10.80
CA ASN A 381 -19.54 5.18 -10.64
C ASN A 381 -20.69 5.96 -11.28
N VAL A 382 -20.42 7.15 -11.81
CA VAL A 382 -21.44 8.04 -12.36
C VAL A 382 -21.10 8.31 -13.83
N PRO A 383 -22.06 8.21 -14.75
CA PRO A 383 -21.87 8.58 -16.15
C PRO A 383 -21.54 10.07 -16.30
N GLY A 384 -20.63 10.38 -17.22
CA GLY A 384 -20.17 11.74 -17.43
C GLY A 384 -18.77 11.80 -18.02
N SER A 385 -18.26 13.02 -18.16
CA SER A 385 -16.86 13.26 -18.51
C SER A 385 -16.14 13.92 -17.35
N TYR A 386 -14.93 13.45 -17.06
CA TYR A 386 -14.17 13.85 -15.89
C TYR A 386 -12.79 14.36 -16.27
N ASP A 387 -12.44 15.49 -15.68
CA ASP A 387 -11.09 16.02 -15.67
C ASP A 387 -10.23 15.21 -14.71
N VAL A 388 -8.93 15.14 -14.99
CA VAL A 388 -7.96 14.55 -14.07
C VAL A 388 -6.80 15.52 -13.90
N SER A 389 -6.38 15.75 -12.65
CA SER A 389 -5.24 16.61 -12.35
C SER A 389 -4.20 15.89 -11.52
N LEU A 390 -2.93 16.13 -11.82
CA LEU A 390 -1.79 15.72 -11.02
C LEU A 390 -0.96 16.96 -10.67
N VAL A 391 -0.50 17.04 -9.42
CA VAL A 391 0.59 17.93 -8.99
C VAL A 391 1.78 17.08 -8.59
N ALA A 392 2.90 17.24 -9.28
CA ALA A 392 4.15 16.54 -8.96
C ALA A 392 5.13 17.53 -8.30
N THR A 393 5.75 17.12 -7.19
CA THR A 393 6.59 18.00 -6.35
C THR A 393 7.93 17.37 -6.07
N ASN A 394 9.01 18.16 -6.12
CA ASN A 394 10.34 17.81 -5.63
C ASN A 394 10.85 18.91 -4.68
N SER A 395 12.11 18.82 -4.23
CA SER A 395 12.73 19.84 -3.36
C SER A 395 12.87 21.22 -4.01
N ASN A 396 12.82 21.32 -5.33
CA ASN A 396 12.94 22.57 -6.09
C ASN A 396 11.59 23.27 -6.30
N GLY A 397 10.48 22.52 -6.29
CA GLY A 397 9.14 23.07 -6.42
C GLY A 397 8.13 22.07 -6.94
N SER A 398 7.00 22.58 -7.43
CA SER A 398 5.88 21.78 -7.93
C SER A 398 5.43 22.29 -9.29
N THR A 399 4.95 21.38 -10.15
CA THR A 399 4.12 21.74 -11.31
C THR A 399 2.83 20.94 -11.28
N ALA A 400 1.87 21.33 -12.10
CA ALA A 400 0.57 20.69 -12.21
C ALA A 400 0.20 20.49 -13.68
N GLU A 401 -0.49 19.40 -13.96
CA GLU A 401 -1.10 19.10 -15.27
C GLU A 401 -2.56 18.72 -15.05
N THR A 402 -3.45 19.26 -15.88
CA THR A 402 -4.88 18.91 -15.89
C THR A 402 -5.28 18.49 -17.30
N LYS A 403 -5.77 17.26 -17.45
CA LYS A 403 -6.38 16.80 -18.70
C LYS A 403 -7.90 16.92 -18.58
N VAL A 404 -8.47 17.79 -19.41
CA VAL A 404 -9.90 18.09 -19.44
C VAL A 404 -10.66 16.99 -20.19
N ASN A 405 -11.84 16.58 -19.68
CA ASN A 405 -12.69 15.53 -20.24
C ASN A 405 -11.91 14.23 -20.54
N TYR A 406 -10.95 13.90 -19.69
CA TYR A 406 -9.98 12.85 -19.97
C TYR A 406 -10.57 11.45 -19.82
N ILE A 407 -11.47 11.28 -18.85
CA ILE A 407 -12.21 10.02 -18.64
C ILE A 407 -13.65 10.21 -19.11
N LEU A 408 -14.12 9.31 -19.96
CA LEU A 408 -15.51 9.22 -20.39
C LEU A 408 -16.16 8.00 -19.74
N VAL A 409 -17.21 8.24 -18.96
CA VAL A 409 -18.00 7.21 -18.31
C VAL A 409 -19.34 7.14 -19.00
N SER A 410 -19.61 6.04 -19.69
CA SER A 410 -20.90 5.81 -20.34
C SER A 410 -21.95 5.34 -19.34
N GLU A 411 -23.21 5.64 -19.63
CA GLU A 411 -24.33 5.06 -18.88
C GLU A 411 -24.28 3.54 -18.97
N GLN A 412 -24.57 2.90 -17.85
CA GLN A 412 -24.88 1.47 -17.84
C GLN A 412 -26.36 1.33 -18.21
N SER A 413 -26.65 0.45 -19.17
CA SER A 413 -28.01 0.17 -19.62
C SER A 413 -28.25 -1.32 -19.60
N TYR A 414 -29.44 -1.75 -19.17
CA TYR A 414 -29.82 -3.15 -19.26
C TYR A 414 -29.63 -3.66 -20.68
N CYS A 415 -29.17 -4.90 -20.80
CA CYS A 415 -28.95 -5.52 -22.09
C CYS A 415 -30.22 -5.47 -22.97
N HIS A 416 -30.02 -5.31 -24.27
CA HIS A 416 -31.11 -5.29 -25.24
C HIS A 416 -31.82 -6.65 -25.30
N ALA A 417 -33.14 -6.65 -25.36
CA ALA A 417 -33.97 -7.83 -25.61
C ALA A 417 -35.05 -7.51 -26.63
N SER A 418 -35.35 -8.47 -27.51
CA SER A 418 -36.40 -8.36 -28.54
C SER A 418 -36.94 -9.75 -28.93
N GLY A 419 -38.07 -9.77 -29.65
CA GLY A 419 -38.79 -10.97 -30.08
C GLY A 419 -39.72 -10.74 -31.27
N ALA A 420 -40.51 -11.76 -31.67
CA ALA A 420 -41.48 -11.64 -32.78
C ALA A 420 -42.92 -12.04 -32.44
N CYS A 421 -43.34 -11.94 -31.17
CA CYS A 421 -44.74 -11.81 -30.77
C CYS A 421 -45.72 -12.96 -31.10
N ASP A 422 -45.24 -14.18 -31.40
CA ASP A 422 -46.14 -15.33 -31.52
C ASP A 422 -46.59 -15.80 -30.12
N GLU A 423 -45.64 -16.13 -29.24
CA GLU A 423 -45.82 -16.26 -27.80
C GLU A 423 -45.56 -14.90 -27.14
N TYR A 424 -46.46 -14.50 -26.25
CA TYR A 424 -46.40 -13.17 -25.62
C TYR A 424 -46.95 -13.19 -24.19
N ILE A 425 -46.57 -12.20 -23.40
CA ILE A 425 -47.06 -12.05 -22.02
C ILE A 425 -48.43 -11.37 -22.11
N SER A 426 -49.48 -12.09 -21.72
CA SER A 426 -50.84 -11.51 -21.68
C SER A 426 -51.20 -10.93 -20.31
N GLU A 427 -50.51 -11.40 -19.26
CA GLU A 427 -50.69 -10.90 -17.90
C GLU A 427 -49.41 -11.11 -17.07
N LEU A 428 -49.00 -10.09 -16.32
CA LEU A 428 -48.02 -10.21 -15.23
C LEU A 428 -48.62 -9.68 -13.92
N HIS A 429 -48.56 -10.50 -12.88
CA HIS A 429 -49.04 -10.16 -11.54
C HIS A 429 -47.98 -10.39 -10.46
N LEU A 430 -47.64 -9.32 -9.72
CA LEU A 430 -46.76 -9.31 -8.55
C LEU A 430 -47.12 -8.13 -7.64
N GLY A 431 -47.68 -8.39 -6.46
CA GLY A 431 -48.10 -7.35 -5.53
C GLY A 431 -49.12 -6.40 -6.17
N ASN A 432 -48.75 -5.12 -6.35
CA ASN A 432 -49.59 -4.13 -7.03
C ASN A 432 -49.41 -4.12 -8.57
N ILE A 433 -48.39 -4.79 -9.10
CA ILE A 433 -48.31 -4.99 -10.55
C ILE A 433 -49.40 -6.01 -10.91
N ASN A 434 -50.35 -5.60 -11.72
CA ASN A 434 -51.42 -6.43 -12.29
C ASN A 434 -51.69 -5.93 -13.71
N ASN A 435 -50.76 -6.21 -14.62
CA ASN A 435 -50.75 -5.64 -15.97
C ASN A 435 -51.29 -6.66 -16.96
N LEU A 436 -52.39 -6.32 -17.63
CA LEU A 436 -52.90 -7.06 -18.79
C LEU A 436 -52.37 -6.40 -20.05
N SER A 437 -51.70 -7.17 -20.89
CA SER A 437 -50.98 -6.66 -22.06
C SER A 437 -51.22 -7.50 -23.32
N SER A 438 -50.82 -6.92 -24.44
CA SER A 438 -50.72 -7.57 -25.75
C SER A 438 -49.30 -7.35 -26.26
N CYS A 439 -48.84 -8.18 -27.19
CA CYS A 439 -47.45 -8.12 -27.59
C CYS A 439 -46.98 -6.74 -28.10
N GLY A 440 -45.83 -6.31 -27.59
CA GLY A 440 -45.13 -5.09 -27.98
C GLY A 440 -44.57 -5.12 -29.40
N THR A 441 -44.25 -3.95 -29.95
CA THR A 441 -43.57 -3.88 -31.26
C THR A 441 -42.17 -4.49 -31.15
N ASN A 442 -41.86 -5.47 -32.00
CA ASN A 442 -40.60 -6.26 -31.95
C ASN A 442 -40.42 -7.04 -30.63
N GLY A 443 -41.51 -7.47 -29.98
CA GLY A 443 -41.45 -8.33 -28.80
C GLY A 443 -40.74 -7.72 -27.59
N TYR A 444 -40.73 -6.39 -27.47
CA TYR A 444 -40.23 -5.69 -26.29
C TYR A 444 -41.19 -4.57 -25.89
N THR A 445 -41.56 -4.51 -24.61
CA THR A 445 -42.33 -3.39 -24.05
C THR A 445 -41.73 -2.92 -22.71
N ASP A 446 -41.53 -1.60 -22.59
CA ASP A 446 -41.10 -0.97 -21.33
C ASP A 446 -42.32 -0.51 -20.52
N TYR A 447 -42.65 -1.25 -19.46
CA TYR A 447 -43.70 -0.94 -18.50
C TYR A 447 -43.14 -0.42 -17.16
N THR A 448 -41.94 0.16 -17.12
CA THR A 448 -41.36 0.67 -15.86
C THR A 448 -42.16 1.76 -15.15
N GLY A 449 -43.13 2.38 -15.81
CA GLY A 449 -44.12 3.23 -15.15
C GLY A 449 -45.05 2.48 -14.18
N ILE A 450 -45.13 1.16 -14.27
CA ILE A 450 -45.92 0.27 -13.40
C ILE A 450 -44.99 -0.34 -12.36
N SER A 451 -45.40 -0.29 -11.09
CA SER A 451 -44.55 -0.73 -9.99
C SER A 451 -45.29 -1.37 -8.81
N THR A 452 -44.53 -2.12 -8.01
CA THR A 452 -44.96 -2.62 -6.70
C THR A 452 -43.87 -2.39 -5.65
N VAL A 453 -44.25 -2.42 -4.38
CA VAL A 453 -43.34 -2.35 -3.23
C VAL A 453 -43.06 -3.77 -2.74
N LEU A 454 -41.78 -4.08 -2.54
CA LEU A 454 -41.30 -5.32 -1.93
C LEU A 454 -40.45 -4.98 -0.69
N VAL A 455 -40.50 -5.83 0.33
CA VAL A 455 -39.76 -5.64 1.58
C VAL A 455 -38.64 -6.67 1.67
N ALA A 456 -37.42 -6.23 1.98
CA ALA A 456 -36.26 -7.10 2.12
C ALA A 456 -36.53 -8.25 3.12
N GLY A 457 -36.17 -9.48 2.75
CA GLY A 457 -36.40 -10.68 3.57
C GLY A 457 -37.83 -11.21 3.60
N GLN A 458 -38.79 -10.59 2.90
CA GLN A 458 -40.15 -11.10 2.77
C GLN A 458 -40.34 -11.95 1.50
N THR A 459 -41.31 -12.88 1.55
CA THR A 459 -41.63 -13.80 0.45
C THR A 459 -42.84 -13.31 -0.33
N TYR A 460 -42.74 -13.36 -1.66
CA TYR A 460 -43.78 -12.95 -2.60
C TYR A 460 -44.00 -14.03 -3.66
N THR A 461 -45.16 -13.98 -4.31
CA THR A 461 -45.50 -14.83 -5.46
C THR A 461 -45.71 -13.95 -6.68
N ILE A 462 -45.08 -14.35 -7.79
CA ILE A 462 -45.28 -13.77 -9.13
C ILE A 462 -46.01 -14.79 -10.02
N SER A 463 -46.87 -14.31 -10.91
CA SER A 463 -47.48 -15.10 -11.97
C SER A 463 -47.40 -14.40 -13.32
N VAL A 464 -47.16 -15.18 -14.37
CA VAL A 464 -47.07 -14.73 -15.77
C VAL A 464 -47.97 -15.64 -16.62
N VAL A 465 -48.84 -15.05 -17.44
CA VAL A 465 -49.75 -15.78 -18.33
C VAL A 465 -49.28 -15.64 -19.77
N ASN A 466 -49.19 -16.77 -20.48
CA ASN A 466 -48.89 -16.81 -21.89
C ASN A 466 -50.17 -16.58 -22.71
N GLY A 467 -50.14 -15.59 -23.61
CA GLY A 467 -51.26 -15.22 -24.46
C GLY A 467 -51.47 -16.14 -25.67
N ASN A 468 -50.51 -16.99 -26.00
CA ASN A 468 -50.60 -17.98 -27.09
C ASN A 468 -49.77 -19.23 -26.74
N PRO A 469 -50.30 -20.13 -25.88
CA PRO A 469 -49.49 -21.15 -25.22
C PRO A 469 -49.21 -22.39 -26.08
N TYR A 470 -47.95 -22.81 -26.11
CA TYR A 470 -47.46 -24.08 -26.65
C TYR A 470 -46.70 -24.90 -25.59
N THR A 471 -46.52 -26.20 -25.84
CA THR A 471 -45.92 -27.11 -24.86
C THR A 471 -44.43 -26.90 -24.61
N ASP A 472 -43.73 -26.24 -25.54
CA ASP A 472 -42.28 -26.01 -25.48
C ASP A 472 -41.92 -24.61 -24.97
N ASP A 473 -42.92 -23.77 -24.68
CA ASP A 473 -42.73 -22.38 -24.28
C ASP A 473 -42.05 -22.28 -22.92
N GLN A 474 -41.17 -21.30 -22.78
CA GLN A 474 -40.44 -21.06 -21.55
C GLN A 474 -40.68 -19.64 -21.06
N CYS A 475 -40.77 -19.48 -19.75
CA CYS A 475 -40.82 -18.19 -19.07
C CYS A 475 -39.62 -18.04 -18.14
N GLY A 476 -39.03 -16.84 -18.13
CA GLY A 476 -37.99 -16.42 -17.19
C GLY A 476 -38.31 -15.04 -16.61
N VAL A 477 -37.96 -14.85 -15.34
CA VAL A 477 -38.06 -13.54 -14.66
C VAL A 477 -36.73 -13.23 -14.01
N TRP A 478 -36.28 -11.98 -14.11
CA TRP A 478 -35.10 -11.46 -13.44
C TRP A 478 -35.44 -10.22 -12.64
N ILE A 479 -34.81 -10.05 -11.48
CA ILE A 479 -34.90 -8.83 -10.66
C ILE A 479 -33.49 -8.42 -10.29
N ASP A 480 -33.12 -7.20 -10.66
CA ASP A 480 -31.81 -6.61 -10.37
C ASP A 480 -31.79 -6.19 -8.88
N TRP A 481 -31.26 -7.04 -8.00
CA TRP A 481 -31.33 -6.83 -6.55
C TRP A 481 -30.30 -5.82 -6.06
N ASN A 482 -29.17 -5.72 -6.75
CA ASN A 482 -28.02 -4.93 -6.32
C ASN A 482 -27.99 -3.53 -6.97
N LYS A 483 -28.77 -3.31 -8.03
CA LYS A 483 -28.89 -2.10 -8.87
C LYS A 483 -27.66 -1.80 -9.71
N ASP A 484 -26.98 -2.83 -10.16
CA ASP A 484 -25.85 -2.68 -11.07
C ASP A 484 -26.27 -2.67 -12.54
N THR A 485 -27.57 -2.69 -12.85
CA THR A 485 -28.06 -2.56 -14.23
C THR A 485 -27.68 -3.75 -15.13
N ASP A 486 -27.37 -4.90 -14.53
CA ASP A 486 -27.34 -6.19 -15.22
C ASP A 486 -28.26 -7.24 -14.55
N PHE A 487 -28.17 -8.49 -15.00
CA PHE A 487 -28.96 -9.62 -14.51
C PHE A 487 -28.10 -10.88 -14.34
N ASP A 488 -26.78 -10.72 -14.29
CA ASP A 488 -25.81 -11.82 -14.35
C ASP A 488 -25.47 -12.35 -12.95
N ASP A 489 -26.02 -11.71 -11.92
CA ASP A 489 -25.72 -11.96 -10.52
C ASP A 489 -26.48 -13.16 -9.93
N ALA A 490 -25.84 -13.79 -8.93
CA ALA A 490 -26.42 -14.95 -8.25
C ALA A 490 -27.68 -14.56 -7.45
N GLY A 491 -28.82 -15.14 -7.84
CA GLY A 491 -30.11 -14.93 -7.16
C GLY A 491 -31.04 -13.91 -7.84
N GLU A 492 -30.61 -13.32 -8.96
CA GLU A 492 -31.44 -12.41 -9.74
C GLU A 492 -32.42 -13.13 -10.66
N PHE A 493 -32.09 -14.34 -11.10
CA PHE A 493 -33.00 -15.20 -11.85
C PHE A 493 -34.03 -15.89 -10.93
N VAL A 494 -35.30 -15.69 -11.22
CA VAL A 494 -36.44 -16.33 -10.54
C VAL A 494 -36.90 -17.53 -11.36
N THR A 495 -36.66 -18.73 -10.82
CA THR A 495 -37.06 -19.99 -11.47
C THR A 495 -38.58 -20.14 -11.51
N MET A 496 -39.15 -20.17 -12.73
CA MET A 496 -40.58 -20.28 -12.96
C MET A 496 -41.06 -21.74 -12.97
N VAL A 497 -42.19 -22.01 -12.32
CA VAL A 497 -42.92 -23.28 -12.41
C VAL A 497 -43.72 -23.33 -13.71
N ASN A 498 -43.91 -24.55 -14.27
CA ASN A 498 -44.54 -24.81 -15.57
C ASN A 498 -43.73 -24.33 -16.79
N SER A 499 -42.42 -24.09 -16.62
CA SER A 499 -41.47 -23.73 -17.68
C SER A 499 -40.41 -24.85 -17.84
N PRO A 500 -40.27 -25.51 -19.01
CA PRO A 500 -41.11 -25.35 -20.21
C PRO A 500 -42.55 -25.86 -20.03
N GLY A 501 -43.49 -25.28 -20.77
CA GLY A 501 -44.92 -25.59 -20.76
C GLY A 501 -45.78 -24.36 -21.12
N GLY A 502 -47.06 -24.54 -21.47
CA GLY A 502 -47.95 -23.44 -21.89
C GLY A 502 -48.43 -22.48 -20.79
N GLY A 503 -47.89 -22.58 -19.57
CA GLY A 503 -48.32 -21.77 -18.43
C GLY A 503 -49.73 -22.11 -17.88
N PRO A 504 -50.30 -21.25 -17.02
CA PRO A 504 -49.68 -20.05 -16.47
C PRO A 504 -48.44 -20.39 -15.64
N TYR A 505 -47.45 -19.53 -15.71
CA TYR A 505 -46.20 -19.67 -14.96
C TYR A 505 -46.34 -18.98 -13.62
N SER A 506 -45.74 -19.55 -12.57
CA SER A 506 -45.68 -18.90 -11.27
C SER A 506 -44.39 -19.23 -10.55
N ALA A 507 -43.99 -18.34 -9.64
CA ALA A 507 -42.86 -18.58 -8.75
C ALA A 507 -43.11 -17.92 -7.40
N THR A 508 -42.55 -18.53 -6.35
CA THR A 508 -42.45 -17.92 -5.02
C THR A 508 -40.99 -17.66 -4.74
N PHE A 509 -40.66 -16.42 -4.39
CA PHE A 509 -39.28 -15.99 -4.10
C PHE A 509 -39.23 -15.12 -2.85
N THR A 510 -38.06 -15.06 -2.22
CA THR A 510 -37.80 -14.19 -1.07
C THR A 510 -36.87 -13.07 -1.52
N VAL A 511 -37.22 -11.82 -1.20
CA VAL A 511 -36.35 -10.67 -1.47
C VAL A 511 -35.06 -10.83 -0.67
N PRO A 512 -33.87 -10.78 -1.27
CA PRO A 512 -32.62 -10.89 -0.54
C PRO A 512 -32.51 -9.85 0.59
N ALA A 513 -32.04 -10.26 1.77
CA ALA A 513 -31.88 -9.35 2.91
C ALA A 513 -30.88 -8.22 2.65
N GLY A 514 -29.94 -8.44 1.72
CA GLY A 514 -28.94 -7.46 1.28
C GLY A 514 -29.32 -6.68 0.02
N ALA A 515 -30.57 -6.79 -0.48
CA ALA A 515 -31.01 -6.06 -1.68
C ALA A 515 -30.90 -4.54 -1.47
N THR A 516 -30.41 -3.84 -2.49
CA THR A 516 -30.23 -2.38 -2.46
C THR A 516 -31.60 -1.68 -2.42
N LEU A 517 -31.80 -0.76 -1.47
CA LEU A 517 -33.09 -0.11 -1.23
C LEU A 517 -33.50 0.87 -2.35
N GLY A 518 -34.81 1.01 -2.59
CA GLY A 518 -35.45 1.89 -3.58
C GLY A 518 -35.84 1.16 -4.88
N ASN A 519 -36.12 1.89 -5.96
CA ASN A 519 -36.52 1.31 -7.26
C ASN A 519 -35.41 0.52 -7.95
N THR A 520 -35.76 -0.62 -8.54
CA THR A 520 -34.92 -1.44 -9.43
C THR A 520 -35.78 -2.15 -10.50
N ARG A 521 -35.14 -2.76 -11.50
CA ARG A 521 -35.78 -3.40 -12.65
C ARG A 521 -36.22 -4.83 -12.34
N LEU A 522 -37.42 -5.16 -12.79
CA LEU A 522 -37.89 -6.51 -13.00
C LEU A 522 -38.04 -6.74 -14.51
N ARG A 523 -37.52 -7.84 -15.04
CA ARG A 523 -37.69 -8.26 -16.43
C ARG A 523 -38.41 -9.59 -16.47
N ALA A 524 -39.47 -9.69 -17.28
CA ALA A 524 -40.15 -10.94 -17.58
C ALA A 524 -40.01 -11.26 -19.07
N ARG A 525 -39.82 -12.53 -19.41
CA ARG A 525 -39.60 -12.96 -20.78
C ARG A 525 -40.25 -14.29 -21.07
N ILE A 526 -40.90 -14.41 -22.23
CA ILE A 526 -41.41 -15.66 -22.82
C ILE A 526 -40.72 -15.90 -24.16
N LEU A 527 -40.39 -17.16 -24.48
CA LEU A 527 -39.90 -17.57 -25.80
C LEU A 527 -40.29 -19.01 -26.17
N TYR A 528 -40.35 -19.29 -27.47
CA TYR A 528 -40.58 -20.62 -28.05
C TYR A 528 -39.31 -21.49 -28.01
N SER A 529 -39.17 -22.29 -26.96
CA SER A 529 -38.08 -23.28 -26.76
C SER A 529 -36.62 -22.75 -26.77
N GLY A 530 -35.74 -23.42 -26.04
CA GLY A 530 -34.30 -23.10 -26.05
C GLY A 530 -33.75 -22.72 -24.68
N SER A 531 -32.85 -21.73 -24.65
CA SER A 531 -32.23 -21.21 -23.43
C SER A 531 -32.82 -19.85 -23.07
N ILE A 532 -33.48 -19.79 -21.92
CA ILE A 532 -34.05 -18.57 -21.37
C ILE A 532 -32.95 -17.71 -20.73
N VAL A 533 -32.67 -16.56 -21.35
CA VAL A 533 -31.65 -15.60 -20.92
C VAL A 533 -32.25 -14.19 -20.91
N PRO A 534 -31.73 -13.24 -20.11
CA PRO A 534 -32.32 -11.91 -19.96
C PRO A 534 -32.12 -11.01 -21.19
N CYS A 535 -31.25 -11.39 -22.12
CA CYS A 535 -30.74 -10.56 -23.21
C CYS A 535 -30.89 -11.22 -24.59
N GLY A 536 -30.71 -10.43 -25.65
CA GLY A 536 -30.64 -10.89 -27.04
C GLY A 536 -32.00 -10.92 -27.74
N GLN A 537 -31.97 -11.22 -29.04
CA GLN A 537 -33.19 -11.41 -29.83
C GLN A 537 -33.64 -12.87 -29.74
N VAL A 538 -34.94 -13.11 -29.58
CA VAL A 538 -35.56 -14.43 -29.79
C VAL A 538 -36.38 -14.42 -31.06
N ASP A 539 -36.48 -15.58 -31.72
CA ASP A 539 -37.27 -15.70 -32.94
C ASP A 539 -38.77 -15.59 -32.64
N TRP A 540 -39.26 -16.25 -31.58
CA TRP A 540 -40.64 -16.17 -31.14
C TRP A 540 -40.70 -15.98 -29.62
N GLY A 541 -41.42 -14.95 -29.17
CA GLY A 541 -41.40 -14.52 -27.77
C GLY A 541 -41.58 -13.01 -27.57
N GLU A 542 -41.64 -12.62 -26.30
CA GLU A 542 -41.75 -11.24 -25.82
C GLU A 542 -40.94 -11.03 -24.54
N THR A 543 -40.44 -9.80 -24.36
CA THR A 543 -39.87 -9.29 -23.12
C THR A 543 -40.66 -8.09 -22.62
N GLU A 544 -40.96 -8.06 -21.32
CA GLU A 544 -41.55 -6.92 -20.64
C GLU A 544 -40.71 -6.50 -19.44
N ASP A 545 -40.55 -5.20 -19.25
CA ASP A 545 -39.81 -4.63 -18.11
C ASP A 545 -40.73 -3.82 -17.18
N TYR A 546 -40.55 -3.98 -15.87
CA TYR A 546 -41.32 -3.33 -14.79
C TYR A 546 -40.39 -2.77 -13.70
N THR A 547 -40.95 -1.97 -12.79
CA THR A 547 -40.22 -1.45 -11.62
C THR A 547 -40.65 -2.15 -10.32
N VAL A 548 -39.70 -2.54 -9.48
CA VAL A 548 -39.97 -2.94 -8.07
C VAL A 548 -39.25 -1.98 -7.12
N CYS A 549 -39.94 -1.55 -6.05
CA CYS A 549 -39.37 -0.66 -5.03
C CYS A 549 -39.05 -1.45 -3.75
N ILE A 550 -37.76 -1.54 -3.41
CA ILE A 550 -37.28 -2.30 -2.25
C ILE A 550 -37.29 -1.42 -1.00
N LEU A 551 -38.04 -1.82 0.02
CA LEU A 551 -38.06 -1.19 1.33
C LEU A 551 -37.30 -2.04 2.37
N PRO A 552 -36.72 -1.42 3.40
CA PRO A 552 -36.09 -2.15 4.49
C PRO A 552 -37.14 -2.96 5.27
N ASN A 553 -36.74 -4.10 5.82
CA ASN A 553 -37.59 -4.87 6.73
C ASN A 553 -37.74 -4.12 8.07
N SER A 554 -38.86 -3.42 8.24
CA SER A 554 -39.09 -2.47 9.34
C SER A 554 -39.87 -3.05 10.52
N THR A 555 -39.64 -4.31 10.91
CA THR A 555 -40.14 -4.82 12.21
C THR A 555 -39.18 -4.44 13.34
N SER A 556 -39.38 -3.28 13.97
CA SER A 556 -38.60 -2.87 15.14
C SER A 556 -38.72 -3.88 16.28
N LYS A 557 -37.63 -4.12 17.00
CA LYS A 557 -37.63 -4.95 18.21
C LYS A 557 -37.96 -4.09 19.43
N VAL A 558 -38.62 -4.69 20.43
CA VAL A 558 -39.03 -3.97 21.65
C VAL A 558 -38.20 -4.43 22.85
N LEU A 559 -37.53 -3.52 23.53
CA LEU A 559 -36.85 -3.79 24.80
C LEU A 559 -37.57 -3.10 25.95
N ASN A 560 -38.13 -3.87 26.87
CA ASN A 560 -38.76 -3.35 28.09
C ASN A 560 -37.78 -3.42 29.26
N LEU A 561 -37.55 -2.30 29.92
CA LEU A 561 -36.64 -2.20 31.06
C LEU A 561 -37.37 -1.78 32.33
N LYS A 562 -36.86 -2.26 33.46
CA LYS A 562 -37.19 -1.76 34.79
C LYS A 562 -35.95 -1.17 35.46
N VAL A 563 -35.97 0.12 35.76
CA VAL A 563 -34.83 0.94 36.22
C VAL A 563 -35.32 1.95 37.27
N PHE A 564 -34.56 2.14 38.35
CA PHE A 564 -34.72 3.26 39.27
C PHE A 564 -33.42 4.07 39.35
N LEU A 565 -33.53 5.39 39.47
CA LEU A 565 -32.40 6.31 39.58
C LEU A 565 -32.25 6.76 41.02
N GLN A 566 -31.04 6.65 41.59
CA GLN A 566 -30.80 6.94 43.01
C GLN A 566 -31.28 8.33 43.42
N GLY A 567 -31.02 9.34 42.58
CA GLY A 567 -31.37 10.73 42.89
C GLY A 567 -32.87 11.01 42.87
N LEU A 568 -33.64 10.29 42.05
CA LEU A 568 -35.08 10.52 41.92
C LEU A 568 -35.92 9.58 42.79
N TYR A 569 -35.37 8.48 43.29
CA TYR A 569 -36.15 7.45 43.97
C TYR A 569 -36.63 7.90 45.36
N ILE A 570 -37.95 7.84 45.59
CA ILE A 570 -38.58 8.22 46.85
C ILE A 570 -39.07 6.97 47.59
N GLU A 571 -38.33 6.57 48.63
CA GLU A 571 -38.62 5.36 49.41
C GLU A 571 -40.04 5.28 49.96
N SER A 572 -40.59 6.39 50.47
CA SER A 572 -41.93 6.42 51.07
C SER A 572 -43.05 6.14 50.08
N SER A 573 -42.83 6.42 48.78
CA SER A 573 -43.80 6.19 47.71
C SER A 573 -43.52 4.90 46.93
N GLY A 574 -42.27 4.41 46.94
CA GLY A 574 -41.82 3.33 46.07
C GLY A 574 -41.72 3.72 44.59
N GLU A 575 -41.85 5.02 44.27
CA GLU A 575 -41.77 5.60 42.93
C GLU A 575 -40.66 6.65 42.85
N MET A 576 -40.34 7.11 41.64
CA MET A 576 -39.45 8.25 41.40
C MET A 576 -40.21 9.58 41.40
N SER A 577 -39.56 10.65 41.83
CA SER A 577 -39.94 12.01 41.46
C SER A 577 -39.80 12.23 39.95
N GLN A 578 -40.50 13.24 39.43
CA GLN A 578 -40.19 13.76 38.11
C GLN A 578 -39.05 14.76 38.22
N ALA A 579 -38.08 14.67 37.29
CA ALA A 579 -37.07 15.69 37.15
C ALA A 579 -37.74 17.05 36.85
N LYS A 580 -37.22 18.10 37.48
CA LYS A 580 -37.75 19.45 37.35
C LYS A 580 -36.82 20.35 36.56
N ASP A 581 -37.40 21.42 36.05
CA ASP A 581 -36.70 22.57 35.51
C ASP A 581 -37.16 23.85 36.22
N ALA A 582 -36.78 25.01 35.68
CA ALA A 582 -37.14 26.32 36.22
C ALA A 582 -38.65 26.58 36.34
N SER A 583 -39.47 25.82 35.61
CA SER A 583 -40.93 26.00 35.49
C SER A 583 -41.74 24.91 36.20
N GLY A 584 -41.10 23.94 36.87
CA GLY A 584 -41.75 22.81 37.53
C GLY A 584 -41.31 21.48 36.94
N ASN A 585 -42.20 20.49 36.82
CA ASN A 585 -41.84 19.19 36.25
C ASN A 585 -41.42 19.37 34.79
N HIS A 586 -40.22 18.89 34.44
CA HIS A 586 -39.64 19.05 33.11
C HIS A 586 -40.40 18.22 32.05
N PHE A 587 -40.92 17.06 32.46
CA PHE A 587 -41.68 16.15 31.59
C PHE A 587 -43.16 16.10 31.96
N THR A 588 -44.01 15.92 30.95
CA THR A 588 -45.47 15.80 31.14
C THR A 588 -45.89 14.41 31.58
N GLY A 589 -47.00 14.31 32.31
CA GLY A 589 -47.62 13.03 32.65
C GLY A 589 -46.85 12.25 33.72
N THR A 590 -46.59 10.98 33.48
CA THR A 590 -45.93 10.06 34.44
C THR A 590 -44.44 9.87 34.16
N ILE A 591 -43.85 10.65 33.26
CA ILE A 591 -42.44 10.52 32.89
C ILE A 591 -41.60 11.11 34.02
N ALA A 592 -40.83 10.26 34.70
CA ALA A 592 -39.87 10.69 35.70
C ALA A 592 -38.67 11.37 35.03
N ASP A 593 -38.13 10.72 33.99
CA ASP A 593 -36.93 11.17 33.30
C ASP A 593 -36.72 10.49 31.94
N GLN A 594 -35.57 10.71 31.30
CA GLN A 594 -35.14 10.04 30.08
C GLN A 594 -33.79 9.33 30.22
N LEU A 595 -33.66 8.19 29.54
CA LEU A 595 -32.45 7.36 29.51
C LEU A 595 -31.87 7.30 28.09
N THR A 596 -30.57 7.00 28.02
CA THR A 596 -29.95 6.44 26.82
C THR A 596 -29.71 4.95 27.04
N VAL A 597 -30.28 4.12 26.19
CA VAL A 597 -30.14 2.66 26.21
C VAL A 597 -29.23 2.24 25.06
N LYS A 598 -28.20 1.46 25.37
CA LYS A 598 -27.25 0.92 24.38
C LYS A 598 -27.22 -0.59 24.46
N LEU A 599 -26.96 -1.24 23.33
CA LEU A 599 -26.63 -2.65 23.23
C LEU A 599 -25.17 -2.79 22.80
N THR A 600 -24.44 -3.71 23.43
CA THR A 600 -23.04 -3.99 23.09
C THR A 600 -22.83 -5.47 22.81
N GLN A 601 -21.82 -5.79 22.01
CA GLN A 601 -21.39 -7.17 21.78
C GLN A 601 -21.00 -7.87 23.10
N VAL A 602 -21.02 -9.20 23.12
CA VAL A 602 -20.72 -9.99 24.34
C VAL A 602 -19.22 -10.14 24.64
N SER A 603 -18.35 -9.71 23.73
CA SER A 603 -16.91 -9.83 23.84
C SER A 603 -16.21 -8.48 23.64
N SER A 604 -15.06 -8.31 24.28
CA SER A 604 -14.15 -7.18 24.05
C SER A 604 -13.89 -7.02 22.54
N PRO A 605 -14.00 -5.80 21.97
CA PRO A 605 -14.01 -4.49 22.64
C PRO A 605 -15.39 -3.96 23.07
N PHE A 606 -16.43 -4.81 23.12
CA PHE A 606 -17.79 -4.44 23.52
C PHE A 606 -18.38 -3.29 22.68
N THR A 607 -18.21 -3.38 21.36
CA THR A 607 -18.71 -2.39 20.40
C THR A 607 -20.22 -2.17 20.57
N ILE A 608 -20.66 -0.91 20.56
CA ILE A 608 -22.07 -0.55 20.56
C ILE A 608 -22.69 -0.95 19.21
N ILE A 609 -23.71 -1.79 19.24
CA ILE A 609 -24.42 -2.27 18.04
C ILE A 609 -25.76 -1.56 17.81
N ALA A 610 -26.36 -1.01 18.87
CA ALA A 610 -27.56 -0.20 18.79
C ALA A 610 -27.59 0.79 19.96
N GLN A 611 -28.16 1.96 19.74
CA GLN A 611 -28.37 2.98 20.77
C GLN A 611 -29.70 3.69 20.54
N VAL A 612 -30.44 3.90 21.62
CA VAL A 612 -31.69 4.65 21.66
C VAL A 612 -31.55 5.72 22.74
N ALA A 613 -31.55 6.98 22.33
CA ALA A 613 -31.54 8.11 23.24
C ALA A 613 -32.97 8.54 23.60
N ASN A 614 -33.12 9.33 24.66
CA ASN A 614 -34.39 9.94 25.08
C ASN A 614 -35.51 8.91 25.35
N VAL A 615 -35.13 7.74 25.88
CA VAL A 615 -36.09 6.69 26.24
C VAL A 615 -36.82 7.13 27.52
N ASN A 616 -38.12 7.42 27.40
CA ASN A 616 -38.95 7.88 28.52
C ASN A 616 -39.00 6.82 29.63
N LEU A 617 -38.57 7.20 30.82
CA LEU A 617 -38.64 6.42 32.05
C LEU A 617 -39.79 6.93 32.90
N ASP A 618 -40.77 6.07 33.19
CA ASP A 618 -41.91 6.44 34.04
C ASP A 618 -41.56 6.46 35.53
N LYS A 619 -42.41 7.10 36.35
CA LYS A 619 -42.27 7.17 37.82
C LYS A 619 -42.24 5.80 38.50
N SER A 620 -42.87 4.79 37.91
CA SER A 620 -42.83 3.44 38.44
C SER A 620 -41.54 2.71 38.06
N GLY A 621 -40.67 3.31 37.24
CA GLY A 621 -39.39 2.76 36.80
C GLY A 621 -39.47 1.90 35.56
N ASN A 622 -40.53 1.96 34.74
CA ASN A 622 -40.58 1.25 33.46
C ASN A 622 -40.15 2.14 32.31
N CYS A 623 -39.45 1.57 31.34
CA CYS A 623 -39.23 2.21 30.04
C CYS A 623 -39.22 1.19 28.90
N THR A 624 -39.54 1.65 27.69
CA THR A 624 -39.55 0.81 26.49
C THR A 624 -38.70 1.46 25.41
N ALA A 625 -37.65 0.76 24.97
CA ALA A 625 -36.80 1.17 23.86
C ALA A 625 -37.19 0.41 22.58
N ILE A 626 -37.32 1.14 21.48
CA ILE A 626 -37.58 0.59 20.15
C ILE A 626 -36.26 0.46 19.42
N LEU A 627 -35.87 -0.78 19.10
CA LEU A 627 -34.59 -1.15 18.53
C LEU A 627 -34.71 -1.49 17.04
N PRO A 628 -33.61 -1.35 16.27
CA PRO A 628 -33.57 -1.82 14.88
C PRO A 628 -33.90 -3.31 14.76
N SER A 629 -34.60 -3.70 13.68
CA SER A 629 -34.90 -5.09 13.35
C SER A 629 -33.65 -5.97 13.20
N SER A 630 -32.52 -5.33 12.83
CA SER A 630 -31.21 -5.97 12.65
C SER A 630 -30.56 -6.48 13.93
N VAL A 631 -31.04 -6.07 15.12
CA VAL A 631 -30.51 -6.56 16.40
C VAL A 631 -30.91 -8.02 16.59
N ASN A 632 -30.00 -8.96 16.35
CA ASN A 632 -30.28 -10.39 16.45
C ASN A 632 -29.10 -11.15 17.06
N GLY A 633 -29.29 -11.67 18.27
CA GLY A 633 -28.25 -12.34 19.06
C GLY A 633 -28.32 -11.94 20.53
N ASP A 634 -27.28 -12.29 21.28
CA ASP A 634 -27.16 -11.94 22.70
C ASP A 634 -26.29 -10.68 22.85
N TYR A 635 -26.72 -9.75 23.69
CA TYR A 635 -26.04 -8.46 23.90
C TYR A 635 -26.10 -8.02 25.36
N TYR A 636 -25.07 -7.29 25.82
CA TYR A 636 -25.18 -6.58 27.10
C TYR A 636 -26.00 -5.30 26.91
N ILE A 637 -26.89 -5.03 27.85
CA ILE A 637 -27.68 -3.79 27.90
C ILE A 637 -26.91 -2.80 28.77
N VAL A 638 -26.72 -1.58 28.27
CA VAL A 638 -26.09 -0.48 29.02
C VAL A 638 -27.09 0.66 29.14
N VAL A 639 -27.36 1.08 30.37
CA VAL A 639 -28.23 2.21 30.67
C VAL A 639 -27.39 3.39 31.13
N ASN A 640 -27.56 4.53 30.46
CA ASN A 640 -26.97 5.81 30.82
C ASN A 640 -28.09 6.80 31.15
N HIS A 641 -27.92 7.56 32.22
CA HIS A 641 -28.73 8.73 32.55
C HIS A 641 -27.81 9.95 32.70
N ARG A 642 -28.35 11.17 32.58
CA ARG A 642 -27.57 12.42 32.51
C ARG A 642 -26.61 12.64 33.68
N ASN A 643 -26.88 12.03 34.83
CA ASN A 643 -26.11 12.20 36.07
C ASN A 643 -25.79 10.86 36.75
N SER A 644 -25.95 9.73 36.06
CA SER A 644 -25.63 8.40 36.59
C SER A 644 -24.40 7.83 35.90
N ILE A 645 -23.69 6.93 36.59
CA ILE A 645 -22.72 6.06 35.90
C ILE A 645 -23.47 5.18 34.89
N ALA A 646 -22.76 4.75 33.85
CA ALA A 646 -23.30 3.74 32.94
C ALA A 646 -23.39 2.38 33.65
N THR A 647 -24.58 1.78 33.67
CA THR A 647 -24.81 0.49 34.34
C THR A 647 -25.10 -0.61 33.31
N TRP A 648 -24.39 -1.72 33.44
CA TRP A 648 -24.44 -2.86 32.53
C TRP A 648 -25.30 -3.98 33.09
N SER A 649 -26.06 -4.67 32.24
CA SER A 649 -26.76 -5.90 32.60
C SER A 649 -25.76 -6.95 33.13
N ALA A 650 -26.13 -7.70 34.16
CA ALA A 650 -25.26 -8.71 34.77
C ALA A 650 -24.84 -9.83 33.80
N THR A 651 -25.72 -10.15 32.83
CA THR A 651 -25.46 -11.12 31.77
C THR A 651 -25.97 -10.57 30.43
N PRO A 652 -25.51 -11.13 29.29
CA PRO A 652 -26.11 -10.87 28.01
C PRO A 652 -27.61 -11.24 27.99
N VAL A 653 -28.39 -10.51 27.20
CA VAL A 653 -29.83 -10.71 26.99
C VAL A 653 -30.05 -11.06 25.52
N SER A 654 -30.92 -12.05 25.27
CA SER A 654 -31.20 -12.51 23.90
C SER A 654 -32.25 -11.66 23.20
N PHE A 655 -31.95 -11.27 21.96
CA PHE A 655 -32.80 -10.50 21.05
C PHE A 655 -33.21 -11.30 19.82
N THR A 656 -33.23 -12.63 19.94
CA THR A 656 -33.65 -13.54 18.86
C THR A 656 -35.15 -13.44 18.55
N GLY A 657 -35.98 -13.04 19.52
CA GLY A 657 -37.40 -12.74 19.33
C GLY A 657 -37.72 -11.26 19.03
N ASP A 658 -39.01 -10.93 18.89
CA ASP A 658 -39.47 -9.56 18.61
C ASP A 658 -39.44 -8.63 19.82
N ALA A 659 -39.37 -9.20 21.03
CA ALA A 659 -39.28 -8.46 22.27
C ALA A 659 -38.33 -9.10 23.28
N ALA A 660 -37.67 -8.26 24.08
CA ALA A 660 -36.84 -8.64 25.21
C ALA A 660 -37.21 -7.80 26.44
N SER A 661 -36.92 -8.32 27.63
CA SER A 661 -37.19 -7.62 28.90
C SER A 661 -36.03 -7.79 29.87
N TYR A 662 -35.68 -6.73 30.61
CA TYR A 662 -34.64 -6.79 31.64
C TYR A 662 -34.98 -5.91 32.85
N ASN A 663 -34.66 -6.38 34.06
CA ASN A 663 -35.02 -5.70 35.31
C ASN A 663 -33.79 -5.50 36.21
N PHE A 664 -33.33 -4.26 36.31
CA PHE A 664 -32.19 -3.88 37.16
C PHE A 664 -32.53 -3.79 38.66
N THR A 665 -33.82 -3.80 39.01
CA THR A 665 -34.28 -3.44 40.37
C THR A 665 -34.40 -4.62 41.33
N LEU A 666 -34.13 -5.85 40.87
CA LEU A 666 -34.40 -7.08 41.63
C LEU A 666 -33.43 -7.29 42.79
N ASN A 667 -32.14 -7.16 42.52
CA ASN A 667 -31.06 -7.32 43.50
C ASN A 667 -29.77 -6.67 42.98
N ASN A 668 -28.75 -6.58 43.83
CA ASN A 668 -27.48 -5.96 43.43
C ASN A 668 -26.82 -6.70 42.23
N ALA A 669 -26.94 -8.03 42.18
CA ALA A 669 -26.42 -8.86 41.10
C ALA A 669 -27.22 -8.76 39.78
N SER A 670 -28.19 -7.85 39.70
CA SER A 670 -28.89 -7.52 38.44
C SER A 670 -28.08 -6.55 37.57
N ALA A 671 -26.99 -5.98 38.08
CA ALA A 671 -25.99 -5.30 37.29
C ALA A 671 -24.64 -6.04 37.34
N TYR A 672 -23.86 -5.91 36.27
CA TYR A 672 -22.53 -6.48 36.23
C TYR A 672 -21.66 -5.92 37.36
N GLY A 673 -20.89 -6.78 38.02
CA GLY A 673 -20.04 -6.39 39.14
C GLY A 673 -20.78 -5.92 40.40
N ASN A 674 -22.08 -6.21 40.54
CA ASN A 674 -22.91 -5.72 41.65
C ASN A 674 -22.95 -4.18 41.74
N ASN A 675 -23.05 -3.52 40.58
CA ASN A 675 -22.89 -2.08 40.45
C ASN A 675 -24.21 -1.29 40.59
N LEU A 676 -24.96 -1.57 41.66
CA LEU A 676 -26.20 -0.87 42.02
C LEU A 676 -26.18 -0.43 43.49
N VAL A 677 -26.92 0.63 43.80
CA VAL A 677 -27.10 1.11 45.17
C VAL A 677 -28.47 0.68 45.71
N LEU A 678 -28.53 0.27 46.97
CA LEU A 678 -29.79 0.05 47.65
C LEU A 678 -30.30 1.38 48.20
N SER A 679 -31.39 1.90 47.64
CA SER A 679 -32.10 3.09 48.13
C SER A 679 -33.44 2.64 48.72
N GLY A 680 -33.52 2.63 50.05
CA GLY A 680 -34.66 2.05 50.77
C GLY A 680 -34.83 0.56 50.49
N THR A 681 -35.87 0.18 49.75
CA THR A 681 -36.20 -1.22 49.43
C THR A 681 -35.90 -1.63 47.98
N LYS A 682 -35.36 -0.72 47.16
CA LYS A 682 -35.11 -0.96 45.73
C LYS A 682 -33.67 -0.67 45.36
N TYR A 683 -33.16 -1.47 44.42
CA TYR A 683 -31.87 -1.23 43.80
C TYR A 683 -32.00 -0.19 42.69
N CYS A 684 -31.16 0.84 42.77
CA CYS A 684 -31.11 1.97 41.87
C CYS A 684 -29.74 2.06 41.19
N LEU A 685 -29.69 2.73 40.04
CA LEU A 685 -28.44 3.12 39.39
C LEU A 685 -27.78 4.21 40.23
N PHE A 686 -26.47 4.10 40.44
CA PHE A 686 -25.70 5.12 41.15
C PHE A 686 -25.73 6.45 40.40
N GLY A 687 -26.12 7.52 41.10
CA GLY A 687 -26.03 8.89 40.61
C GLY A 687 -24.66 9.52 40.88
N GLY A 688 -24.48 10.76 40.44
CA GLY A 688 -23.33 11.61 40.76
C GLY A 688 -22.21 11.65 39.73
N ASP A 689 -22.28 10.89 38.64
CA ASP A 689 -21.35 11.04 37.49
C ASP A 689 -21.89 12.15 36.58
N VAL A 690 -21.73 13.40 37.01
CA VAL A 690 -22.33 14.58 36.36
C VAL A 690 -21.51 15.07 35.17
N ASN A 691 -20.24 14.65 35.10
CA ASN A 691 -19.34 14.94 33.97
C ASN A 691 -19.31 13.80 32.93
N GLN A 692 -19.93 12.65 33.22
CA GLN A 692 -20.03 11.46 32.37
C GLN A 692 -18.66 10.86 32.01
N ASP A 693 -17.68 10.95 32.91
CA ASP A 693 -16.35 10.35 32.74
C ASP A 693 -16.29 8.87 33.15
N GLY A 694 -17.36 8.36 33.76
CA GLY A 694 -17.50 6.99 34.20
C GLY A 694 -17.00 6.71 35.62
N GLN A 695 -16.64 7.73 36.38
CA GLN A 695 -16.28 7.68 37.78
C GLN A 695 -17.02 8.78 38.53
N VAL A 696 -17.46 8.50 39.75
CA VAL A 696 -17.92 9.55 40.66
C VAL A 696 -16.73 9.96 41.51
N ASN A 697 -16.19 11.15 41.30
CA ASN A 697 -14.95 11.59 41.95
C ASN A 697 -14.94 13.10 42.29
N SER A 698 -13.77 13.63 42.63
CA SER A 698 -13.63 15.05 43.02
C SER A 698 -13.95 16.04 41.90
N LEU A 699 -13.90 15.63 40.64
CA LEU A 699 -14.30 16.44 39.49
C LEU A 699 -15.82 16.62 39.44
N ASP A 700 -16.60 15.58 39.74
CA ASP A 700 -18.06 15.68 39.85
C ASP A 700 -18.47 16.58 41.02
N ILE A 701 -17.84 16.37 42.18
CA ILE A 701 -18.04 17.22 43.36
C ILE A 701 -17.74 18.68 43.00
N SER A 702 -16.64 18.93 42.28
CA SER A 702 -16.27 20.29 41.84
C SER A 702 -17.31 20.88 40.88
N ALA A 703 -17.85 20.09 39.95
CA ALA A 703 -18.86 20.52 39.00
C ALA A 703 -20.19 20.91 39.69
N VAL A 704 -20.66 20.09 40.64
CA VAL A 704 -21.85 20.40 41.45
C VAL A 704 -21.60 21.60 42.34
N ASN A 705 -20.47 21.66 43.05
CA ASN A 705 -20.14 22.78 43.94
C ASN A 705 -20.02 24.11 43.18
N THR A 706 -19.43 24.10 41.99
CA THR A 706 -19.36 25.29 41.12
C THR A 706 -20.76 25.74 40.71
N SER A 707 -21.62 24.80 40.31
CA SER A 707 -23.00 25.11 39.89
C SER A 707 -23.87 25.61 41.05
N CYS A 708 -23.66 25.09 42.26
CA CYS A 708 -24.27 25.54 43.50
C CYS A 708 -23.85 26.98 43.87
N LEU A 709 -22.55 27.31 43.77
CA LEU A 709 -22.04 28.68 43.98
C LEU A 709 -22.59 29.69 42.97
N LEU A 710 -22.98 29.22 41.78
CA LEU A 710 -23.60 30.04 40.73
C LEU A 710 -25.12 30.10 40.85
N PHE A 711 -25.73 29.47 41.87
CA PHE A 711 -27.19 29.36 42.03
C PHE A 711 -27.87 28.81 40.77
N SER A 712 -27.26 27.78 40.15
CA SER A 712 -27.77 27.19 38.92
C SER A 712 -29.11 26.49 39.18
N PHE A 713 -30.05 26.65 38.26
CA PHE A 713 -31.37 26.03 38.32
C PHE A 713 -31.78 25.57 36.91
N GLY A 714 -32.70 24.61 36.84
CA GLY A 714 -33.16 24.00 35.60
C GLY A 714 -32.80 22.52 35.47
N TYR A 715 -33.12 21.95 34.32
CA TYR A 715 -32.85 20.54 34.01
C TYR A 715 -31.37 20.34 33.62
N LEU A 716 -30.52 20.12 34.62
CA LEU A 716 -29.07 20.06 34.49
C LEU A 716 -28.51 18.70 34.96
N PRO A 717 -27.34 18.26 34.45
CA PRO A 717 -26.64 17.09 35.00
C PRO A 717 -26.25 17.26 36.47
N GLN A 718 -25.91 18.48 36.89
CA GLN A 718 -25.46 18.79 38.25
C GLN A 718 -26.61 18.80 39.28
N ASP A 719 -27.86 18.85 38.82
CA ASP A 719 -29.06 18.59 39.61
C ASP A 719 -29.20 17.06 39.76
N ALA A 720 -28.46 16.52 40.72
CA ALA A 720 -28.32 15.09 40.96
C ALA A 720 -29.62 14.49 41.53
N ASN A 721 -30.37 15.25 42.34
CA ASN A 721 -31.63 14.83 42.94
C ASN A 721 -32.87 15.14 42.04
N GLY A 722 -32.68 15.91 40.97
CA GLY A 722 -33.70 16.24 39.98
C GLY A 722 -34.77 17.22 40.45
N ASP A 723 -34.53 18.01 41.51
CA ASP A 723 -35.51 18.93 42.07
C ASP A 723 -35.57 20.31 41.36
N GLY A 724 -34.72 20.50 40.34
CA GLY A 724 -34.66 21.68 39.48
C GLY A 724 -33.76 22.78 40.02
N ILE A 725 -33.08 22.58 41.16
CA ILE A 725 -32.18 23.55 41.78
C ILE A 725 -30.88 22.82 42.13
N VAL A 726 -29.74 23.35 41.70
CA VAL A 726 -28.44 22.77 42.10
C VAL A 726 -28.04 23.34 43.47
N ASP A 727 -28.16 22.54 44.52
CA ASP A 727 -27.85 22.95 45.89
C ASP A 727 -27.02 21.91 46.67
N TYR A 728 -26.95 22.04 48.00
CA TYR A 728 -26.17 21.13 48.84
C TYR A 728 -26.74 19.70 48.87
N GLN A 729 -28.03 19.50 48.61
CA GLN A 729 -28.67 18.18 48.60
C GLN A 729 -28.21 17.33 47.43
N ASP A 730 -27.88 17.93 46.28
CA ASP A 730 -27.25 17.22 45.16
C ASP A 730 -25.87 16.70 45.53
N LEU A 731 -25.11 17.52 46.25
CA LEU A 731 -23.76 17.19 46.69
C LEU A 731 -23.74 15.97 47.61
N VAL A 732 -24.81 15.74 48.39
CA VAL A 732 -24.91 14.54 49.25
C VAL A 732 -24.86 13.26 48.43
N ILE A 733 -25.49 13.22 47.25
CA ILE A 733 -25.46 12.03 46.38
C ILE A 733 -24.05 11.84 45.81
N VAL A 734 -23.47 12.92 45.27
CA VAL A 734 -22.16 12.89 44.60
C VAL A 734 -21.05 12.55 45.59
N ASP A 735 -21.03 13.19 46.76
CA ASP A 735 -19.99 13.01 47.78
C ASP A 735 -20.03 11.60 48.40
N ASN A 736 -21.22 11.07 48.69
CA ASN A 736 -21.36 9.71 49.20
C ASN A 736 -20.87 8.67 48.18
N ASN A 737 -21.19 8.85 46.90
CA ASN A 737 -20.77 7.91 45.86
C ASN A 737 -19.27 8.07 45.52
N ALA A 738 -18.74 9.28 45.58
CA ALA A 738 -17.30 9.53 45.45
C ALA A 738 -16.49 8.90 46.59
N ALA A 739 -16.97 9.02 47.83
CA ALA A 739 -16.35 8.39 48.99
C ALA A 739 -16.34 6.85 48.88
N ASN A 740 -17.33 6.28 48.20
CA ASN A 740 -17.42 4.85 47.92
C ASN A 740 -16.68 4.43 46.63
N MET A 741 -15.94 5.35 45.98
CA MET A 741 -15.19 5.10 44.75
C MET A 741 -16.06 4.48 43.63
N VAL A 742 -17.31 4.93 43.52
CA VAL A 742 -18.25 4.41 42.54
C VAL A 742 -17.76 4.71 41.13
N ALA A 743 -17.74 3.70 40.27
CA ALA A 743 -17.32 3.80 38.88
C ALA A 743 -18.05 2.79 37.99
N ILE A 744 -17.98 2.98 36.67
CA ILE A 744 -18.48 2.00 35.71
C ILE A 744 -17.70 0.69 35.86
N ILE A 745 -18.42 -0.42 35.99
CA ILE A 745 -17.88 -1.77 35.94
C ILE A 745 -18.40 -2.43 34.65
N LYS A 746 -17.48 -2.88 33.79
CA LYS A 746 -17.77 -3.49 32.49
C LYS A 746 -17.44 -5.00 32.52
N PRO A 747 -18.16 -5.83 31.73
CA PRO A 747 -17.94 -7.26 31.56
C PRO A 747 -16.49 -7.71 31.36
#